data_AF-A0A7C3QGG5-F1
#
_entry.id   AF-A0A7C3QGG5-F1
#
_cell.length_a   1.000
_cell.length_b   1.000
_cell.length_c   1.000
_cell.angle_alpha   90.00
_cell.angle_beta   90.00
_cell.angle_gamma   90.00
#
_symmetry.space_group_name_H-M   'P 1'
#
loop_
_entity.id
_entity.type
_entity.pdbx_description
1 polymer ?
#
loop_
_entity_poly.entity_id
_entity_poly.type
_entity_poly.pdbx_seq_one_letter_code
_entity_poly.pdbx_strand_id
1 'polypeptide(L)'
;MSVTTDQLLDRIFRDPKTKHKLDLFTPQEKKRLQLFEKGGKIRIRCMARNRDFVAKPEEVVRQLVLIRLHYTLDYPIAHLDVEAPVKMGSGYGKKAADIVVYRAPHKITPYIIVEVKKPGRKDGREQLHSYMNATGAPFGMWTNGSGGMQGVAYELRTEPNLYAELPRLPAHDETLDDVLEPIHKKDLQPAEDLIGLVKQMQEEVLANAGGNVFEEVFKLFFVKLWDEESASDLEDDSGVCQFRITADEPEAQYPRFKRLLDDACAAYPDIFPPGTDFDLSPEALMVAASVLERIRLTDTDLELVDLTFEYLMSPESKGDKGQYFTPRQVIRMAVKMLNPKSRETMLDPACGPCGFPIHTLLHVRDQEIRQRYPYNWEPKVQDYGQRYLFAADFDPRAVRVAKFIMRLAGDGRTNIYRMNSLDPREWKRDQAYQKNIAGRQFDVIMTNPPFAGTIRHPQILNHYDLAFTETRKVSKNKEELRVVRQQKRQPRQTRDVLFLDYCLNKLAPGGRMAIVLPQGHFNNVSAEQTRRYIMSRARILGVVGLHVNAFKPHTGAKTSVLFVQRWAGEAADAWRSWYDELYEYERQAAEYEALRRWREKLLDEGKTNLPPQIREEPPPPGDPPPPPDDYPIFFATSQRSGRDNSGKYDWLKDEAGNVVTAPKTVLVHDERGLPVETVREVPVLNTDLDDIADAFIAWGQEQNLDFLAGSPCDGRSFSEIVAGAKLAASNVWVSKLEQAIRIDAEYYQPDYLRLAQIVSGGDLLVDL
;
A
#
# COMPACT_ATOMS: atom_id res chain seq x y z
N MET A 1 -2.06 37.46 -12.06
CA MET A 1 -2.44 36.25 -11.30
C MET A 1 -3.16 36.71 -10.05
N SER A 2 -4.40 36.26 -9.82
CA SER A 2 -5.09 36.55 -8.56
C SER A 2 -4.35 35.84 -7.42
N VAL A 3 -3.94 36.59 -6.40
CA VAL A 3 -3.35 36.01 -5.19
C VAL A 3 -4.37 35.07 -4.55
N THR A 4 -3.99 33.83 -4.26
CA THR A 4 -4.92 32.85 -3.68
C THR A 4 -5.20 33.16 -2.21
N THR A 5 -6.34 32.69 -1.69
CA THR A 5 -6.69 32.83 -0.25
C THR A 5 -5.58 32.29 0.64
N ASP A 6 -4.97 31.16 0.30
CA ASP A 6 -3.88 30.55 1.05
C ASP A 6 -2.61 31.43 1.08
N GLN A 7 -2.26 32.05 -0.06
CA GLN A 7 -1.14 32.99 -0.13
C GLN A 7 -1.38 34.26 0.70
N LEU A 8 -2.62 34.73 0.80
CA LEU A 8 -2.99 35.86 1.65
C LEU A 8 -2.97 35.47 3.13
N LEU A 9 -3.44 34.28 3.48
CA LEU A 9 -3.35 33.72 4.83
C LEU A 9 -1.88 33.59 5.26
N ASP A 10 -1.01 33.00 4.45
CA ASP A 10 0.43 32.87 4.75
C ASP A 10 1.09 34.23 5.03
N ARG A 11 0.63 35.29 4.37
CA ARG A 11 1.12 36.66 4.59
C ARG A 11 0.56 37.30 5.86
N ILE A 12 -0.68 36.98 6.25
CA ILE A 12 -1.27 37.42 7.53
C ILE A 12 -0.56 36.73 8.70
N PHE A 13 -0.15 35.47 8.54
CA PHE A 13 0.44 34.62 9.59
C PHE A 13 1.98 34.44 9.45
N ARG A 14 2.67 35.37 8.77
CA ARG A 14 4.08 35.25 8.32
C ARG A 14 5.17 35.29 9.41
N ASP A 15 4.84 35.69 10.64
CA ASP A 15 5.84 35.86 11.72
C ASP A 15 6.28 34.47 12.29
N PRO A 16 7.58 34.13 12.25
CA PRO A 16 8.10 32.83 12.72
C PRO A 16 7.90 32.55 14.22
N LYS A 17 7.66 33.57 15.05
CA LYS A 17 7.34 33.40 16.48
C LYS A 17 5.89 32.99 16.73
N THR A 18 5.04 33.11 15.70
CA THR A 18 3.60 32.81 15.66
C THR A 18 3.30 31.76 14.59
N LYS A 19 4.04 30.65 14.60
CA LYS A 19 3.75 29.48 13.75
C LYS A 19 2.42 28.86 14.23
N HIS A 20 1.29 29.40 13.81
CA HIS A 20 -0.04 28.99 14.28
C HIS A 20 -0.80 28.21 13.22
N LYS A 21 -1.47 27.15 13.69
CA LYS A 21 -2.31 26.27 12.90
C LYS A 21 -3.75 26.79 12.97
N LEU A 22 -4.38 27.08 11.83
CA LEU A 22 -5.83 27.22 11.70
C LEU A 22 -6.48 25.83 11.55
N ASP A 23 -5.92 24.83 12.22
CA ASP A 23 -6.26 23.41 12.08
C ASP A 23 -7.61 23.06 12.68
N LEU A 24 -8.19 23.93 13.52
CA LEU A 24 -9.58 23.81 13.93
C LEU A 24 -10.52 23.79 12.73
N PHE A 25 -10.19 24.47 11.62
CA PHE A 25 -11.06 24.69 10.46
C PHE A 25 -10.67 23.86 9.23
N THR A 26 -11.68 23.32 8.54
CA THR A 26 -11.49 22.49 7.35
C THR A 26 -10.96 23.32 6.16
N PRO A 27 -10.30 22.68 5.17
CA PRO A 27 -9.90 23.37 3.95
C PRO A 27 -11.08 24.04 3.21
N GLN A 28 -12.27 23.45 3.27
CA GLN A 28 -13.47 24.01 2.65
C GLN A 28 -13.94 25.28 3.38
N GLU A 29 -13.93 25.29 4.71
CA GLU A 29 -14.25 26.50 5.51
C GLU A 29 -13.27 27.64 5.19
N LYS A 30 -11.96 27.33 5.08
CA LYS A 30 -10.93 28.32 4.73
C LYS A 30 -11.13 28.92 3.35
N LYS A 31 -11.51 28.12 2.36
CA LYS A 31 -11.78 28.59 0.98
C LYS A 31 -12.95 29.56 0.90
N ARG A 32 -13.88 29.54 1.86
CA ARG A 32 -15.03 30.48 1.92
C ARG A 32 -14.64 31.88 2.41
N LEU A 33 -13.42 32.08 2.89
CA LEU A 33 -12.93 33.40 3.29
C LEU A 33 -12.82 34.34 2.08
N GLN A 34 -13.42 35.52 2.20
CA GLN A 34 -13.33 36.57 1.20
C GLN A 34 -12.19 37.54 1.55
N LEU A 35 -10.96 37.11 1.27
CA LEU A 35 -9.74 37.92 1.45
C LEU A 35 -9.40 38.68 0.18
N PHE A 36 -8.99 39.94 0.33
CA PHE A 36 -8.53 40.77 -0.79
C PHE A 36 -7.59 41.87 -0.31
N GLU A 37 -6.81 42.44 -1.23
CA GLU A 37 -5.93 43.56 -0.93
C GLU A 37 -6.59 44.89 -1.29
N LYS A 38 -6.53 45.86 -0.37
CA LYS A 38 -7.00 47.22 -0.63
C LYS A 38 -6.18 48.21 0.19
N GLY A 39 -5.51 49.14 -0.49
CA GLY A 39 -4.69 50.19 0.15
C GLY A 39 -3.48 49.64 0.93
N GLY A 40 -2.77 48.65 0.39
CA GLY A 40 -1.56 48.07 1.00
C GLY A 40 -1.80 47.20 2.24
N LYS A 41 -3.05 46.92 2.59
CA LYS A 41 -3.42 46.00 3.68
C LYS A 41 -4.29 44.87 3.15
N ILE A 42 -4.12 43.69 3.75
CA ILE A 42 -5.02 42.56 3.51
C ILE A 42 -6.30 42.80 4.30
N ARG A 43 -7.44 42.73 3.61
CA ARG A 43 -8.77 42.93 4.17
C ARG A 43 -9.60 41.67 4.03
N ILE A 44 -10.58 41.54 4.90
CA ILE A 44 -11.54 40.43 4.93
C ILE A 44 -12.96 41.00 4.98
N ARG A 45 -13.87 40.45 4.16
CA ARG A 45 -15.27 40.82 4.23
C ARG A 45 -15.97 40.04 5.34
N CYS A 46 -16.53 40.75 6.31
CA CYS A 46 -17.31 40.12 7.39
C CYS A 46 -18.69 39.75 6.88
N MET A 47 -19.03 38.47 6.96
CA MET A 47 -20.28 37.92 6.42
C MET A 47 -21.51 38.44 7.17
N ALA A 48 -21.44 38.50 8.51
CA ALA A 48 -22.56 38.95 9.34
C ALA A 48 -22.82 40.45 9.26
N ARG A 49 -21.77 41.27 9.15
CA ARG A 49 -21.87 42.75 9.12
C ARG A 49 -21.90 43.34 7.72
N ASN A 50 -21.61 42.54 6.69
CA ASN A 50 -21.48 42.96 5.30
C ASN A 50 -20.53 44.17 5.09
N ARG A 51 -19.39 44.20 5.81
CA ARG A 51 -18.40 45.28 5.79
C ARG A 51 -16.97 44.72 5.76
N ASP A 52 -16.04 45.52 5.24
CA ASP A 52 -14.64 45.12 5.09
C ASP A 52 -13.80 45.50 6.30
N PHE A 53 -13.11 44.54 6.90
CA PHE A 53 -12.20 44.73 8.03
C PHE A 53 -10.75 44.48 7.62
N VAL A 54 -9.80 44.96 8.41
CA VAL A 54 -8.39 44.57 8.24
C VAL A 54 -8.26 43.14 8.73
N ALA A 55 -7.68 42.26 7.91
CA ALA A 55 -7.54 40.84 8.20
C ALA A 55 -6.44 40.58 9.24
N LYS A 56 -6.71 40.95 10.49
CA LYS A 56 -5.88 40.58 11.64
C LYS A 56 -6.06 39.07 11.94
N PRO A 57 -5.08 38.39 12.56
CA PRO A 57 -5.20 36.97 12.89
C PRO A 57 -6.50 36.61 13.66
N GLU A 58 -6.85 37.38 14.70
CA GLU A 58 -8.11 37.23 15.45
C GLU A 58 -9.35 37.40 14.58
N GLU A 59 -9.32 38.37 13.65
CA GLU A 59 -10.43 38.62 12.73
C GLU A 59 -10.60 37.46 11.74
N VAL A 60 -9.50 36.86 11.28
CA VAL A 60 -9.56 35.66 10.42
C VAL A 60 -10.21 34.50 11.17
N VAL A 61 -9.79 34.23 12.41
CA VAL A 61 -10.41 33.18 13.23
C VAL A 61 -11.90 33.47 13.45
N ARG A 62 -12.25 34.73 13.78
CA ARG A 62 -13.65 35.14 13.95
C ARG A 62 -14.50 34.88 12.70
N GLN A 63 -13.98 35.21 11.52
CA GLN A 63 -14.69 34.94 10.26
C GLN A 63 -14.81 33.45 9.96
N LEU A 64 -13.80 32.64 10.31
CA LEU A 64 -13.87 31.19 10.19
C LEU A 64 -14.91 30.58 11.13
N VAL A 65 -15.05 31.09 12.36
CA VAL A 65 -16.13 30.66 13.27
C VAL A 65 -17.50 31.05 12.70
N LEU A 66 -17.66 32.25 12.13
CA LEU A 66 -18.91 32.63 11.47
C LEU A 66 -19.24 31.73 10.28
N ILE A 67 -18.23 31.35 9.48
CA ILE A 67 -18.38 30.40 8.39
C ILE A 67 -18.85 29.05 8.91
N ARG A 68 -18.24 28.53 9.99
CA ARG A 68 -18.65 27.28 10.62
C ARG A 68 -20.08 27.34 11.15
N LEU A 69 -20.41 28.38 11.91
CA LEU A 69 -21.76 28.55 12.46
C LEU A 69 -22.81 28.56 11.35
N HIS A 70 -22.53 29.21 10.22
CA HIS A 70 -23.50 29.34 9.14
C HIS A 70 -23.55 28.15 8.18
N TYR A 71 -22.41 27.62 7.76
CA TYR A 71 -22.32 26.60 6.69
C TYR A 71 -22.13 25.17 7.20
N THR A 72 -21.74 25.00 8.47
CA THR A 72 -21.50 23.68 9.08
C THR A 72 -22.55 23.37 10.15
N LEU A 73 -23.00 24.39 10.88
CA LEU A 73 -24.00 24.27 11.96
C LEU A 73 -25.35 24.92 11.59
N ASP A 74 -25.50 25.34 10.33
CA ASP A 74 -26.74 25.85 9.71
C ASP A 74 -27.45 27.00 10.43
N TYR A 75 -26.75 27.80 11.23
CA TYR A 75 -27.32 29.02 11.81
C TYR A 75 -27.52 30.09 10.73
N PRO A 76 -28.74 30.64 10.55
CA PRO A 76 -28.97 31.73 9.61
C PRO A 76 -28.15 32.96 9.97
N ILE A 77 -27.59 33.67 8.99
CA ILE A 77 -26.81 34.91 9.22
C ILE A 77 -27.62 35.93 10.05
N ALA A 78 -28.94 35.99 9.86
CA ALA A 78 -29.82 36.87 10.62
C ALA A 78 -29.81 36.61 12.14
N HIS A 79 -29.42 35.40 12.56
CA HIS A 79 -29.32 34.98 13.96
C HIS A 79 -27.94 35.25 14.56
N LEU A 80 -26.96 35.68 13.75
CA LEU A 80 -25.59 35.93 14.19
C LEU A 80 -25.40 37.43 14.44
N ASP A 81 -24.72 37.76 15.54
CA ASP A 81 -24.23 39.11 15.80
C ASP A 81 -22.76 39.08 16.20
N VAL A 82 -22.06 40.17 15.89
CA VAL A 82 -20.60 40.27 16.05
C VAL A 82 -20.30 41.48 16.92
N GLU A 83 -19.37 41.35 17.87
CA GLU A 83 -19.11 42.31 18.96
C GLU A 83 -20.42 42.80 19.62
N ALA A 84 -21.30 41.85 19.96
CA ALA A 84 -22.59 42.16 20.54
C ALA A 84 -22.43 42.63 21.99
N PRO A 85 -23.07 43.74 22.40
CA PRO A 85 -22.91 44.29 23.74
C PRO A 85 -23.50 43.37 24.82
N VAL A 86 -22.75 43.13 25.89
CA VAL A 86 -23.18 42.30 27.03
C VAL A 86 -23.35 43.19 28.27
N LYS A 87 -24.54 43.15 28.89
CA LYS A 87 -24.87 43.96 30.07
C LYS A 87 -24.40 43.25 31.35
N MET A 88 -23.45 43.85 32.07
CA MET A 88 -22.86 43.31 33.32
C MET A 88 -23.20 44.23 34.51
N GLY A 89 -24.01 43.77 35.47
CA GLY A 89 -24.31 44.51 36.71
C GLY A 89 -25.07 45.84 36.51
N SER A 90 -24.91 46.78 37.45
CA SER A 90 -25.61 48.09 37.48
C SER A 90 -24.87 49.22 36.75
N GLY A 91 -23.67 48.96 36.20
CA GLY A 91 -22.92 49.93 35.40
C GLY A 91 -23.12 49.71 33.89
N TYR A 92 -23.52 50.74 33.17
CA TYR A 92 -23.45 50.74 31.70
C TYR A 92 -21.97 50.82 31.27
N GLY A 93 -21.35 49.67 30.95
CA GLY A 93 -19.90 49.60 30.66
C GLY A 93 -19.49 48.55 29.62
N LYS A 94 -19.36 48.99 28.36
CA LYS A 94 -18.41 48.58 27.28
C LYS A 94 -17.77 47.18 27.32
N LYS A 95 -18.53 46.09 27.43
CA LYS A 95 -18.03 44.74 27.10
C LYS A 95 -18.90 44.14 26.01
N ALA A 96 -18.27 43.49 25.04
CA ALA A 96 -18.92 42.89 23.89
C ALA A 96 -18.36 41.49 23.66
N ALA A 97 -19.24 40.51 23.46
CA ALA A 97 -18.84 39.16 23.07
C ALA A 97 -18.49 39.14 21.58
N ASP A 98 -17.46 38.39 21.18
CA ASP A 98 -16.98 38.39 19.80
C ASP A 98 -18.06 37.95 18.82
N ILE A 99 -18.77 36.87 19.12
CA ILE A 99 -19.93 36.40 18.36
C ILE A 99 -21.02 35.98 19.35
N VAL A 100 -22.27 36.36 19.06
CA VAL A 100 -23.45 35.85 19.74
C VAL A 100 -24.39 35.23 18.71
N VAL A 101 -24.80 34.01 18.97
CA VAL A 101 -25.83 33.31 18.21
C VAL A 101 -27.14 33.42 18.97
N TYR A 102 -28.22 33.80 18.30
CA TYR A 102 -29.55 33.91 18.88
C TYR A 102 -30.47 32.82 18.35
N ARG A 103 -31.50 32.44 19.12
CA ARG A 103 -32.49 31.45 18.65
C ARG A 103 -33.39 31.95 17.52
N ALA A 104 -33.46 33.26 17.31
CA ALA A 104 -34.41 33.88 16.40
C ALA A 104 -33.87 35.21 15.86
N PRO A 105 -34.35 35.66 14.69
CA PRO A 105 -33.75 36.80 13.98
C PRO A 105 -33.98 38.14 14.68
N HIS A 106 -34.90 38.19 15.66
CA HIS A 106 -35.15 39.37 16.48
C HIS A 106 -34.11 39.58 17.60
N LYS A 107 -33.13 38.66 17.75
CA LYS A 107 -31.93 38.80 18.61
C LYS A 107 -32.20 39.16 20.08
N ILE A 108 -33.23 38.55 20.68
CA ILE A 108 -33.59 38.78 22.09
C ILE A 108 -32.88 37.79 23.02
N THR A 109 -32.86 36.50 22.68
CA THR A 109 -32.34 35.43 23.54
C THR A 109 -31.02 34.88 23.01
N PRO A 110 -29.87 35.25 23.61
CA PRO A 110 -28.58 34.63 23.32
C PRO A 110 -28.63 33.12 23.57
N TYR A 111 -28.07 32.36 22.63
CA TYR A 111 -28.06 30.91 22.64
C TYR A 111 -26.63 30.34 22.73
N ILE A 112 -25.72 30.83 21.88
CA ILE A 112 -24.29 30.50 21.95
C ILE A 112 -23.49 31.80 22.11
N ILE A 113 -22.54 31.81 23.04
CA ILE A 113 -21.52 32.86 23.16
C ILE A 113 -20.20 32.32 22.64
N VAL A 114 -19.57 33.02 21.71
CA VAL A 114 -18.22 32.70 21.25
C VAL A 114 -17.25 33.79 21.69
N GLU A 115 -16.15 33.38 22.29
CA GLU A 115 -15.00 34.24 22.57
C GLU A 115 -13.80 33.78 21.73
N VAL A 116 -13.27 34.70 20.92
CA VAL A 116 -12.12 34.47 20.04
C VAL A 116 -10.90 35.17 20.60
N LYS A 117 -9.82 34.42 20.82
CA LYS A 117 -8.55 34.97 21.31
C LYS A 117 -7.51 35.10 20.21
N LYS A 118 -6.47 35.89 20.52
CA LYS A 118 -5.23 35.88 19.75
C LYS A 118 -4.75 34.45 19.59
N PRO A 119 -4.34 34.06 18.38
CA PRO A 119 -3.64 32.80 18.18
C PRO A 119 -2.50 32.63 19.20
N GLY A 120 -2.42 31.44 19.81
CA GLY A 120 -1.39 31.10 20.80
C GLY A 120 -1.70 31.47 22.26
N ARG A 121 -2.78 32.20 22.52
CA ARG A 121 -3.22 32.52 23.89
C ARG A 121 -4.08 31.39 24.47
N LYS A 122 -3.82 31.00 25.72
CA LYS A 122 -4.47 29.85 26.42
C LYS A 122 -5.31 30.27 27.63
N ASP A 123 -5.15 31.50 28.10
CA ASP A 123 -5.92 32.12 29.17
C ASP A 123 -7.18 32.81 28.61
N GLY A 124 -8.36 32.51 29.16
CA GLY A 124 -9.57 33.25 28.79
C GLY A 124 -10.95 32.60 28.95
N ARG A 125 -11.08 31.37 29.48
CA ARG A 125 -12.40 30.75 29.73
C ARG A 125 -13.25 31.55 30.73
N GLU A 126 -12.63 32.23 31.69
CA GLU A 126 -13.32 33.10 32.66
C GLU A 126 -14.14 34.22 32.00
N GLN A 127 -13.66 34.76 30.87
CA GLN A 127 -14.39 35.81 30.15
C GLN A 127 -15.61 35.24 29.43
N LEU A 128 -15.49 34.04 28.85
CA LEU A 128 -16.61 33.31 28.25
C LEU A 128 -17.66 33.01 29.34
N HIS A 129 -17.27 32.44 30.47
CA HIS A 129 -18.14 32.19 31.62
C HIS A 129 -18.84 33.47 32.10
N SER A 130 -18.10 34.58 32.19
CA SER A 130 -18.65 35.88 32.57
C SER A 130 -19.78 36.33 31.64
N TYR A 131 -19.61 36.15 30.32
CA TYR A 131 -20.61 36.49 29.32
C TYR A 131 -21.79 35.52 29.31
N MET A 132 -21.55 34.23 29.45
CA MET A 132 -22.61 33.22 29.54
C MET A 132 -23.50 33.47 30.78
N ASN A 133 -22.90 33.77 31.92
CA ASN A 133 -23.63 34.11 33.14
C ASN A 133 -24.49 35.38 32.99
N ALA A 134 -23.96 36.43 32.38
CA ALA A 134 -24.69 37.69 32.24
C ALA A 134 -25.78 37.67 31.17
N THR A 135 -25.60 36.88 30.11
CA THR A 135 -26.58 36.74 29.03
C THR A 135 -27.60 35.63 29.29
N GLY A 136 -27.27 34.70 30.20
CA GLY A 136 -28.04 33.48 30.41
C GLY A 136 -27.85 32.42 29.33
N ALA A 137 -26.94 32.63 28.36
CA ALA A 137 -26.72 31.70 27.27
C ALA A 137 -26.33 30.30 27.80
N PRO A 138 -26.95 29.23 27.27
CA PRO A 138 -26.65 27.86 27.67
C PRO A 138 -25.33 27.36 27.08
N PHE A 139 -24.94 27.81 25.89
CA PHE A 139 -23.77 27.28 25.18
C PHE A 139 -22.64 28.30 25.03
N GLY A 140 -21.42 27.83 25.16
CA GLY A 140 -20.20 28.62 25.07
C GLY A 140 -19.19 27.98 24.14
N MET A 141 -18.46 28.81 23.40
CA MET A 141 -17.29 28.39 22.64
C MET A 141 -16.14 29.35 22.95
N TRP A 142 -15.00 28.79 23.32
CA TRP A 142 -13.76 29.54 23.39
C TRP A 142 -12.81 29.00 22.33
N THR A 143 -12.16 29.86 21.56
CA THR A 143 -11.14 29.40 20.59
C THR A 143 -10.06 30.43 20.30
N ASN A 144 -8.86 29.94 20.00
CA ASN A 144 -7.77 30.73 19.41
C ASN A 144 -7.47 30.34 17.94
N GLY A 145 -8.32 29.47 17.35
CA GLY A 145 -8.20 28.97 15.99
C GLY A 145 -7.46 27.64 15.84
N SER A 146 -6.95 27.06 16.93
CA SER A 146 -6.28 25.74 16.91
C SER A 146 -7.20 24.60 17.35
N GLY A 147 -7.06 23.43 16.74
CA GLY A 147 -7.97 22.28 16.90
C GLY A 147 -7.72 21.38 18.12
N GLY A 148 -6.57 21.49 18.80
CA GLY A 148 -6.25 20.63 19.95
C GLY A 148 -7.01 21.00 21.24
N MET A 149 -6.91 20.15 22.27
CA MET A 149 -7.60 20.25 23.58
C MET A 149 -7.38 21.59 24.33
N GLN A 150 -6.34 22.35 23.96
CA GLN A 150 -6.02 23.68 24.53
C GLN A 150 -6.30 24.85 23.56
N GLY A 151 -6.84 24.58 22.36
CA GLY A 151 -7.11 25.55 21.29
C GLY A 151 -8.59 25.84 21.04
N VAL A 152 -9.48 24.96 21.53
CA VAL A 152 -10.93 25.12 21.51
C VAL A 152 -11.56 24.53 22.77
N ALA A 153 -12.68 25.11 23.21
CA ALA A 153 -13.52 24.56 24.26
C ALA A 153 -14.98 24.79 23.88
N TYR A 154 -15.83 23.78 24.09
CA TYR A 154 -17.27 23.91 23.99
C TYR A 154 -17.87 23.65 25.37
N GLU A 155 -18.73 24.54 25.85
CA GLU A 155 -19.20 24.52 27.23
C GLU A 155 -20.71 24.63 27.29
N LEU A 156 -21.31 23.81 28.17
CA LEU A 156 -22.69 23.88 28.60
C LEU A 156 -22.77 24.52 29.98
N ARG A 157 -23.51 25.61 30.12
CA ARG A 157 -23.85 26.17 31.43
C ARG A 157 -25.06 25.45 32.01
N THR A 158 -24.82 24.63 33.03
CA THR A 158 -25.85 23.84 33.72
C THR A 158 -26.51 24.63 34.85
N GLU A 159 -25.73 25.42 35.59
CA GLU A 159 -26.19 26.32 36.65
C GLU A 159 -25.43 27.66 36.61
N PRO A 160 -25.85 28.71 37.36
CA PRO A 160 -25.04 29.91 37.50
C PRO A 160 -23.64 29.58 38.05
N ASN A 161 -22.60 29.84 37.26
CA ASN A 161 -21.20 29.47 37.54
C ASN A 161 -20.84 27.97 37.48
N LEU A 162 -21.73 27.10 37.00
CA LEU A 162 -21.43 25.68 36.78
C LEU A 162 -21.43 25.38 35.28
N TYR A 163 -20.38 24.72 34.82
CA TYR A 163 -20.14 24.44 33.41
C TYR A 163 -19.73 22.98 33.22
N ALA A 164 -20.27 22.35 32.19
CA ALA A 164 -19.85 21.04 31.69
C ALA A 164 -19.22 21.20 30.31
N GLU A 165 -18.23 20.38 29.98
CA GLU A 165 -17.63 20.39 28.65
C GLU A 165 -18.51 19.61 27.66
N LEU A 166 -18.62 20.12 26.44
CA LEU A 166 -19.36 19.50 25.35
C LEU A 166 -18.37 18.99 24.29
N PRO A 167 -18.70 17.88 23.60
CA PRO A 167 -17.88 17.41 22.48
C PRO A 167 -17.91 18.38 21.29
N ARG A 168 -19.04 19.07 21.08
CA ARG A 168 -19.25 20.06 20.02
C ARG A 168 -20.39 21.02 20.38
N LEU A 169 -20.56 22.09 19.60
CA LEU A 169 -21.76 22.91 19.66
C LEU A 169 -22.95 22.23 18.95
N PRO A 170 -24.20 22.50 19.38
CA PRO A 170 -25.41 22.14 18.63
C PRO A 170 -25.49 22.89 17.30
N ALA A 171 -25.94 22.20 16.26
CA ALA A 171 -26.47 22.82 15.03
C ALA A 171 -27.80 23.52 15.30
N HIS A 172 -28.26 24.32 14.34
CA HIS A 172 -29.43 25.19 14.50
C HIS A 172 -30.73 24.43 14.82
N ASP A 173 -30.89 23.23 14.28
CA ASP A 173 -32.05 22.34 14.44
C ASP A 173 -31.83 21.23 15.48
N GLU A 174 -30.66 21.17 16.11
CA GLU A 174 -30.33 20.18 17.13
C GLU A 174 -30.69 20.65 18.56
N THR A 175 -31.10 19.70 19.38
CA THR A 175 -31.33 19.88 20.82
C THR A 175 -30.04 19.66 21.62
N LEU A 176 -30.07 20.01 22.91
CA LEU A 176 -28.96 19.64 23.81
C LEU A 176 -28.85 18.13 23.92
N ASP A 177 -29.98 17.43 23.96
CA ASP A 177 -30.01 15.98 24.00
C ASP A 177 -29.36 15.41 22.74
N ASP A 178 -29.58 15.99 21.54
CA ASP A 178 -28.93 15.56 20.28
C ASP A 178 -27.39 15.77 20.27
N VAL A 179 -26.89 16.74 21.03
CA VAL A 179 -25.44 16.97 21.21
C VAL A 179 -24.84 16.03 22.24
N LEU A 180 -25.63 15.68 23.24
CA LEU A 180 -25.32 14.68 24.25
C LEU A 180 -25.66 13.26 23.75
N GLU A 181 -26.34 13.14 22.61
CA GLU A 181 -26.84 11.89 22.09
C GLU A 181 -25.66 11.04 21.65
N PRO A 182 -25.69 9.75 21.96
CA PRO A 182 -24.60 8.88 21.58
C PRO A 182 -24.46 8.81 20.06
N ILE A 183 -23.23 8.83 19.55
CA ILE A 183 -22.98 8.56 18.13
C ILE A 183 -23.50 7.14 17.83
N HIS A 184 -24.41 7.01 16.86
CA HIS A 184 -24.88 5.72 16.39
C HIS A 184 -24.03 5.23 15.21
N LYS A 185 -23.99 3.93 14.97
CA LYS A 185 -23.20 3.34 13.88
C LYS A 185 -23.62 3.92 12.54
N LYS A 186 -24.92 4.08 12.29
CA LYS A 186 -25.48 4.71 11.09
C LYS A 186 -24.95 6.14 10.80
N ASP A 187 -24.46 6.84 11.81
CA ASP A 187 -23.94 8.22 11.66
C ASP A 187 -22.48 8.26 11.20
N LEU A 188 -21.77 7.12 11.22
CA LEU A 188 -20.37 7.02 10.84
C LEU A 188 -20.19 7.21 9.33
N GLN A 189 -19.10 7.88 8.95
CA GLN A 189 -18.78 8.17 7.55
C GLN A 189 -17.48 7.52 7.11
N PRO A 190 -17.38 7.01 5.87
CA PRO A 190 -16.13 6.45 5.35
C PRO A 190 -15.03 7.52 5.34
N ALA A 191 -13.80 7.13 5.63
CA ALA A 191 -12.68 8.07 5.60
C ALA A 191 -12.29 8.41 4.15
N GLU A 192 -12.07 9.70 3.90
CA GLU A 192 -11.52 10.19 2.63
C GLU A 192 -9.98 10.30 2.66
N ASP A 193 -9.38 10.50 3.84
CA ASP A 193 -7.92 10.63 4.03
C ASP A 193 -7.47 10.02 5.37
N LEU A 194 -7.32 8.70 5.41
CA LEU A 194 -6.83 8.00 6.60
C LEU A 194 -5.37 8.39 6.96
N ILE A 195 -4.53 8.72 5.97
CA ILE A 195 -3.15 9.14 6.23
C ILE A 195 -3.14 10.48 6.96
N GLY A 196 -4.00 11.42 6.55
CA GLY A 196 -4.21 12.69 7.23
C GLY A 196 -4.63 12.51 8.69
N LEU A 197 -5.60 11.64 8.95
CA LEU A 197 -6.05 11.32 10.32
C LEU A 197 -4.94 10.70 11.17
N VAL A 198 -4.15 9.78 10.61
CA VAL A 198 -2.99 9.22 11.30
C VAL A 198 -1.94 10.28 11.63
N LYS A 199 -1.64 11.18 10.69
CA LYS A 199 -0.71 12.30 10.95
C LYS A 199 -1.22 13.22 12.05
N GLN A 200 -2.52 13.48 12.08
CA GLN A 200 -3.14 14.26 13.15
C GLN A 200 -2.93 13.59 14.52
N MET A 201 -3.21 12.29 14.64
CA MET A 201 -2.93 11.52 15.86
C MET A 201 -1.43 11.54 16.24
N GLN A 202 -0.53 11.43 15.25
CA GLN A 202 0.91 11.50 15.47
C GLN A 202 1.36 12.86 16.03
N GLU A 203 0.82 13.95 15.51
CA GLU A 203 1.15 15.31 15.90
C GLU A 203 0.55 15.70 17.26
N GLU A 204 -0.67 15.26 17.56
CA GLU A 204 -1.44 15.67 18.73
C GLU A 204 -1.16 14.82 19.97
N VAL A 205 -0.82 13.54 19.80
CA VAL A 205 -0.78 12.55 20.88
C VAL A 205 0.59 11.90 21.02
N LEU A 206 1.14 11.39 19.91
CA LEU A 206 2.20 10.39 19.97
C LEU A 206 3.61 10.99 20.04
N ALA A 207 3.77 12.31 19.85
CA ALA A 207 5.05 12.99 19.99
C ALA A 207 5.58 13.02 21.44
N ASN A 208 4.71 12.85 22.45
CA ASN A 208 5.06 12.96 23.87
C ASN A 208 4.61 11.77 24.74
N ALA A 209 3.93 10.76 24.18
CA ALA A 209 3.27 9.69 24.94
C ALA A 209 4.17 8.51 25.33
N GLY A 210 5.43 8.45 24.87
CA GLY A 210 6.40 7.40 25.26
C GLY A 210 6.18 6.00 24.67
N GLY A 211 5.01 5.71 24.09
CA GLY A 211 4.67 4.44 23.44
C GLY A 211 5.14 4.32 21.97
N ASN A 212 5.10 3.10 21.42
CA ASN A 212 5.34 2.90 19.99
C ASN A 212 4.14 3.42 19.18
N VAL A 213 4.37 4.46 18.40
CA VAL A 213 3.37 5.15 17.55
C VAL A 213 2.56 4.17 16.69
N PHE A 214 3.23 3.20 16.08
CA PHE A 214 2.57 2.21 15.25
C PHE A 214 1.65 1.30 16.07
N GLU A 215 2.11 0.79 17.23
CA GLU A 215 1.30 -0.11 18.07
C GLU A 215 0.03 0.59 18.56
N GLU A 216 0.14 1.84 19.05
CA GLU A 216 -1.02 2.55 19.61
C GLU A 216 -2.05 2.91 18.54
N VAL A 217 -1.61 3.40 17.37
CA VAL A 217 -2.52 3.66 16.25
C VAL A 217 -3.16 2.36 15.78
N PHE A 218 -2.40 1.26 15.71
CA PHE A 218 -2.96 -0.02 15.28
C PHE A 218 -3.98 -0.58 16.27
N LYS A 219 -3.73 -0.48 17.60
CA LYS A 219 -4.72 -0.82 18.63
C LYS A 219 -6.00 -0.01 18.43
N LEU A 220 -5.91 1.30 18.18
CA LEU A 220 -7.09 2.15 17.96
C LEU A 220 -7.91 1.74 16.72
N PHE A 221 -7.26 1.50 15.58
CA PHE A 221 -7.93 0.99 14.37
C PHE A 221 -8.59 -0.36 14.61
N PHE A 222 -7.91 -1.25 15.33
CA PHE A 222 -8.41 -2.58 15.65
C PHE A 222 -9.64 -2.55 16.57
N VAL A 223 -9.59 -1.72 17.61
CA VAL A 223 -10.71 -1.51 18.55
C VAL A 223 -11.87 -0.81 17.85
N LYS A 224 -11.61 0.16 16.98
CA LYS A 224 -12.64 0.83 16.19
C LYS A 224 -13.35 -0.14 15.24
N LEU A 225 -12.59 -0.99 14.53
CA LEU A 225 -13.16 -2.03 13.69
C LEU A 225 -14.03 -3.00 14.50
N TRP A 226 -13.57 -3.41 15.68
CA TRP A 226 -14.36 -4.26 16.57
C TRP A 226 -15.66 -3.58 17.04
N ASP A 227 -15.62 -2.29 17.39
CA ASP A 227 -16.83 -1.53 17.74
C ASP A 227 -17.81 -1.44 16.56
N GLU A 228 -17.32 -1.25 15.33
CA GLU A 228 -18.15 -1.26 14.12
C GLU A 228 -18.82 -2.62 13.88
N GLU A 229 -18.07 -3.72 13.98
CA GLU A 229 -18.55 -5.09 13.66
C GLU A 229 -19.32 -5.76 14.80
N SER A 230 -19.10 -5.37 16.06
CA SER A 230 -19.78 -5.97 17.20
C SER A 230 -21.29 -5.75 17.09
N ALA A 231 -22.08 -6.81 17.23
CA ALA A 231 -23.53 -6.72 17.01
C ALA A 231 -24.14 -5.58 17.84
N SER A 232 -24.73 -4.59 17.18
CA SER A 232 -25.93 -4.00 17.75
C SER A 232 -27.00 -5.09 17.68
N ASP A 233 -27.82 -5.24 18.72
CA ASP A 233 -28.95 -6.18 18.72
C ASP A 233 -30.03 -5.87 17.64
N LEU A 234 -29.71 -5.00 16.68
CA LEU A 234 -30.57 -4.39 15.67
C LEU A 234 -29.84 -4.48 14.31
N GLU A 235 -30.52 -5.03 13.30
CA GLU A 235 -30.01 -5.25 11.93
C GLU A 235 -29.78 -3.94 11.13
N ASP A 236 -30.06 -2.77 11.70
CA ASP A 236 -30.16 -1.47 11.03
C ASP A 236 -29.10 -0.43 11.45
N ASP A 237 -27.98 -0.87 12.06
CA ASP A 237 -26.90 0.03 12.54
C ASP A 237 -27.37 1.12 13.53
N SER A 238 -28.53 0.95 14.16
CA SER A 238 -29.04 1.87 15.19
C SER A 238 -28.34 1.72 16.55
N GLY A 239 -27.38 0.80 16.67
CA GLY A 239 -26.56 0.66 17.87
C GLY A 239 -25.67 1.87 18.14
N VAL A 240 -25.45 2.14 19.42
CA VAL A 240 -24.56 3.21 19.88
C VAL A 240 -23.10 2.76 19.79
N CYS A 241 -22.26 3.54 19.12
CA CYS A 241 -20.81 3.34 19.03
C CYS A 241 -20.18 3.45 20.41
N GLN A 242 -19.54 2.40 20.93
CA GLN A 242 -18.82 2.47 22.20
C GLN A 242 -17.46 3.17 22.04
N PHE A 243 -16.89 3.14 20.84
CA PHE A 243 -15.74 3.95 20.46
C PHE A 243 -16.19 5.39 20.19
N ARG A 244 -16.39 6.15 21.27
CA ARG A 244 -16.78 7.57 21.24
C ARG A 244 -16.21 8.31 22.44
N ILE A 245 -16.12 9.63 22.35
CA ILE A 245 -15.78 10.51 23.48
C ILE A 245 -17.07 11.00 24.15
N THR A 246 -17.11 10.98 25.48
CA THR A 246 -18.21 11.53 26.29
C THR A 246 -17.74 12.76 27.07
N ALA A 247 -18.67 13.43 27.75
CA ALA A 247 -18.39 14.57 28.63
C ALA A 247 -17.72 14.16 29.97
N ASP A 248 -17.52 12.86 30.20
CA ASP A 248 -16.87 12.35 31.40
C ASP A 248 -15.36 12.64 31.40
N GLU A 249 -14.73 12.66 32.57
CA GLU A 249 -13.27 12.78 32.68
C GLU A 249 -12.55 11.59 31.98
N PRO A 250 -11.37 11.80 31.36
CA PRO A 250 -10.65 10.76 30.61
C PRO A 250 -10.47 9.43 31.35
N GLU A 251 -10.18 9.46 32.65
CA GLU A 251 -10.00 8.28 33.51
C GLU A 251 -11.29 7.47 33.67
N ALA A 252 -12.45 8.13 33.67
CA ALA A 252 -13.74 7.46 33.74
C ALA A 252 -14.12 6.81 32.39
N GLN A 253 -13.59 7.32 31.29
CA GLN A 253 -13.82 6.77 29.95
C GLN A 253 -12.89 5.59 29.61
N TYR A 254 -11.67 5.57 30.16
CA TYR A 254 -10.67 4.52 29.89
C TYR A 254 -11.19 3.08 29.98
N PRO A 255 -11.98 2.68 31.01
CA PRO A 255 -12.50 1.32 31.11
C PRO A 255 -13.36 0.88 29.91
N ARG A 256 -14.07 1.81 29.25
CA ARG A 256 -14.87 1.53 28.05
C ARG A 256 -13.97 1.12 26.88
N PHE A 257 -12.93 1.90 26.60
CA PHE A 257 -11.95 1.58 25.56
C PHE A 257 -11.16 0.31 25.88
N LYS A 258 -10.79 0.12 27.15
CA LYS A 258 -10.10 -1.10 27.59
C LYS A 258 -10.95 -2.35 27.38
N ARG A 259 -12.23 -2.28 27.71
CA ARG A 259 -13.17 -3.39 27.47
C ARG A 259 -13.28 -3.74 25.99
N LEU A 260 -13.41 -2.74 25.11
CA LEU A 260 -13.43 -2.97 23.67
C LEU A 260 -12.14 -3.64 23.18
N LEU A 261 -10.98 -3.20 23.70
CA LEU A 261 -9.70 -3.83 23.39
C LEU A 261 -9.63 -5.27 23.89
N ASP A 262 -10.08 -5.55 25.10
CA ASP A 262 -10.11 -6.91 25.66
C ASP A 262 -11.03 -7.84 24.87
N ASP A 263 -12.23 -7.38 24.52
CA ASP A 263 -13.18 -8.13 23.71
C ASP A 263 -12.60 -8.42 22.31
N ALA A 264 -11.97 -7.42 21.68
CA ALA A 264 -11.31 -7.58 20.39
C ALA A 264 -10.11 -8.56 20.44
N CYS A 265 -9.28 -8.48 21.48
CA CYS A 265 -8.15 -9.39 21.69
C CYS A 265 -8.62 -10.82 21.99
N ALA A 266 -9.74 -10.98 22.69
CA ALA A 266 -10.34 -12.29 22.94
C ALA A 266 -10.86 -12.93 21.65
N ALA A 267 -11.41 -12.13 20.74
CA ALA A 267 -11.88 -12.59 19.44
C ALA A 267 -10.74 -12.90 18.45
N TYR A 268 -9.68 -12.09 18.46
CA TYR A 268 -8.52 -12.23 17.56
C TYR A 268 -7.18 -12.24 18.33
N PRO A 269 -6.90 -13.31 19.10
CA PRO A 269 -5.69 -13.42 19.92
C PRO A 269 -4.40 -13.49 19.10
N ASP A 270 -4.52 -13.74 17.79
CA ASP A 270 -3.44 -13.82 16.82
C ASP A 270 -3.08 -12.48 16.17
N ILE A 271 -3.92 -11.45 16.36
CA ILE A 271 -3.58 -10.04 16.09
C ILE A 271 -3.01 -9.44 17.37
N PHE A 272 -3.77 -9.37 18.47
CA PHE A 272 -3.25 -8.92 19.76
C PHE A 272 -3.49 -9.97 20.84
N PRO A 273 -2.48 -10.34 21.64
CA PRO A 273 -2.65 -11.33 22.68
C PRO A 273 -3.62 -10.84 23.77
N PRO A 274 -4.38 -11.73 24.43
CA PRO A 274 -5.17 -11.38 25.60
C PRO A 274 -4.32 -10.71 26.67
N GLY A 275 -4.85 -9.66 27.31
CA GLY A 275 -4.11 -8.85 28.29
C GLY A 275 -3.28 -7.71 27.69
N THR A 276 -3.38 -7.46 26.37
CA THR A 276 -2.85 -6.23 25.76
C THR A 276 -3.53 -5.00 26.37
N ASP A 277 -2.74 -3.94 26.60
CA ASP A 277 -3.20 -2.66 27.14
C ASP A 277 -2.76 -1.49 26.25
N PHE A 278 -3.33 -0.30 26.47
CA PHE A 278 -2.85 0.93 25.85
C PHE A 278 -1.62 1.45 26.59
N ASP A 279 -0.60 1.87 25.84
CA ASP A 279 0.58 2.53 26.43
C ASP A 279 0.36 4.06 26.55
N LEU A 280 -0.79 4.56 26.10
CA LEU A 280 -1.20 5.97 26.19
C LEU A 280 -1.80 6.30 27.56
N SER A 281 -1.56 7.53 28.02
CA SER A 281 -2.35 8.08 29.14
C SER A 281 -3.83 8.20 28.74
N PRO A 282 -4.77 8.20 29.70
CA PRO A 282 -6.19 8.38 29.40
C PRO A 282 -6.47 9.62 28.54
N GLU A 283 -5.82 10.75 28.81
CA GLU A 283 -5.97 11.99 28.04
C GLU A 283 -5.48 11.82 26.59
N ALA A 284 -4.30 11.22 26.43
CA ALA A 284 -3.71 10.91 25.13
C ALA A 284 -4.62 9.96 24.33
N LEU A 285 -5.19 8.95 24.98
CA LEU A 285 -6.11 8.00 24.38
C LEU A 285 -7.39 8.69 23.88
N MET A 286 -7.99 9.58 24.69
CA MET A 286 -9.20 10.31 24.30
C MET A 286 -8.95 11.22 23.09
N VAL A 287 -7.82 11.93 23.06
CA VAL A 287 -7.45 12.77 21.91
C VAL A 287 -7.32 11.92 20.65
N ALA A 288 -6.60 10.79 20.72
CA ALA A 288 -6.43 9.93 19.55
C ALA A 288 -7.75 9.29 19.09
N ALA A 289 -8.60 8.85 20.03
CA ALA A 289 -9.91 8.29 19.72
C ALA A 289 -10.87 9.31 19.11
N SER A 290 -10.81 10.59 19.51
CA SER A 290 -11.64 11.66 18.93
C SER A 290 -11.43 11.84 17.42
N VAL A 291 -10.22 11.54 16.91
CA VAL A 291 -9.90 11.61 15.47
C VAL A 291 -10.62 10.52 14.67
N LEU A 292 -10.94 9.38 15.30
CA LEU A 292 -11.51 8.20 14.64
C LEU A 292 -13.00 7.96 14.98
N GLU A 293 -13.57 8.63 15.98
CA GLU A 293 -14.90 8.28 16.51
C GLU A 293 -16.03 8.32 15.48
N ARG A 294 -15.98 9.26 14.52
CA ARG A 294 -16.97 9.45 13.44
C ARG A 294 -16.65 8.70 12.14
N ILE A 295 -15.52 8.00 12.10
CA ILE A 295 -15.07 7.29 10.91
C ILE A 295 -15.70 5.89 10.87
N ARG A 296 -16.04 5.41 9.68
CA ARG A 296 -16.41 4.03 9.38
C ARG A 296 -15.29 3.35 8.60
N LEU A 297 -14.52 2.48 9.25
CA LEU A 297 -13.42 1.74 8.64
C LEU A 297 -13.92 0.67 7.66
N THR A 298 -15.02 0.01 7.98
CA THR A 298 -15.65 -1.05 7.14
C THR A 298 -16.05 -0.57 5.74
N ASP A 299 -16.39 0.71 5.60
CA ASP A 299 -16.81 1.35 4.34
C ASP A 299 -15.69 2.12 3.65
N THR A 300 -14.52 2.18 4.29
CA THR A 300 -13.38 2.89 3.73
C THR A 300 -12.74 2.06 2.62
N ASP A 301 -12.31 2.72 1.54
CA ASP A 301 -11.57 2.09 0.45
C ASP A 301 -10.38 1.30 1.01
N LEU A 302 -10.37 -0.01 0.77
CA LEU A 302 -9.32 -0.90 1.26
C LEU A 302 -7.93 -0.50 0.76
N GLU A 303 -7.83 0.08 -0.44
CA GLU A 303 -6.55 0.61 -0.93
C GLU A 303 -6.07 1.78 -0.05
N LEU A 304 -6.98 2.61 0.50
CA LEU A 304 -6.64 3.70 1.41
C LEU A 304 -6.18 3.18 2.78
N VAL A 305 -6.85 2.15 3.30
CA VAL A 305 -6.44 1.47 4.55
C VAL A 305 -5.03 0.89 4.39
N ASP A 306 -4.81 0.16 3.31
CA ASP A 306 -3.53 -0.48 3.03
C ASP A 306 -2.40 0.55 2.87
N LEU A 307 -2.66 1.65 2.16
CA LEU A 307 -1.74 2.80 2.06
C LEU A 307 -1.41 3.42 3.43
N THR A 308 -2.39 3.52 4.32
CA THR A 308 -2.19 4.05 5.68
C THR A 308 -1.28 3.16 6.51
N PHE A 309 -1.46 1.83 6.46
CA PHE A 309 -0.58 0.91 7.17
C PHE A 309 0.82 0.82 6.54
N GLU A 310 0.93 0.92 5.21
CA GLU A 310 2.21 1.08 4.52
C GLU A 310 2.95 2.34 5.02
N TYR A 311 2.24 3.46 5.14
CA TYR A 311 2.77 4.71 5.71
C TYR A 311 3.22 4.53 7.16
N LEU A 312 2.41 3.90 8.01
CA LEU A 312 2.71 3.66 9.42
C LEU A 312 3.94 2.77 9.63
N MET A 313 4.14 1.76 8.77
CA MET A 313 5.28 0.83 8.87
C MET A 313 6.59 1.39 8.26
N SER A 314 6.50 2.40 7.39
CA SER A 314 7.62 2.92 6.59
C SER A 314 8.78 3.56 7.38
N PRO A 315 8.57 4.37 8.45
CA PRO A 315 9.66 5.05 9.16
C PRO A 315 10.69 4.11 9.78
N GLU A 316 10.26 2.93 10.23
CA GLU A 316 11.10 1.95 10.94
C GLU A 316 11.63 0.84 10.03
N SER A 317 11.11 0.75 8.80
CA SER A 317 11.51 -0.23 7.78
C SER A 317 12.70 0.24 6.93
N LYS A 318 13.17 1.48 7.11
CA LYS A 318 14.29 2.06 6.37
C LYS A 318 15.63 1.56 6.90
N GLY A 319 16.28 0.66 6.16
CA GLY A 319 17.74 0.55 6.17
C GLY A 319 18.32 -0.87 6.26
N ASP A 320 17.93 -1.66 7.26
CA ASP A 320 18.78 -2.79 7.66
C ASP A 320 18.32 -4.19 7.17
N LYS A 321 17.07 -4.34 6.73
CA LYS A 321 16.48 -5.66 6.39
C LYS A 321 16.22 -5.92 4.89
N GLY A 322 16.35 -4.90 4.04
CA GLY A 322 16.01 -4.99 2.61
C GLY A 322 14.56 -5.41 2.32
N GLN A 323 13.66 -5.08 3.25
CA GLN A 323 12.21 -5.27 3.11
C GLN A 323 11.62 -4.03 2.46
N TYR A 324 10.95 -4.21 1.32
CA TYR A 324 10.34 -3.14 0.57
C TYR A 324 8.89 -3.52 0.23
N PHE A 325 7.97 -2.59 0.43
CA PHE A 325 6.60 -2.80 -0.02
C PHE A 325 6.53 -2.80 -1.54
N THR A 326 5.73 -3.71 -2.09
CA THR A 326 5.49 -3.77 -3.53
C THR A 326 4.56 -2.62 -3.91
N PRO A 327 4.94 -1.74 -4.87
CA PRO A 327 4.05 -0.68 -5.32
C PRO A 327 2.73 -1.24 -5.84
N ARG A 328 1.61 -0.60 -5.51
CA ARG A 328 0.26 -1.06 -5.90
C ARG A 328 0.10 -1.33 -7.38
N GLN A 329 0.69 -0.47 -8.21
CA GLN A 329 0.64 -0.63 -9.66
C GLN A 329 1.34 -1.90 -10.15
N VAL A 330 2.42 -2.30 -9.49
CA VAL A 330 3.11 -3.57 -9.78
C VAL A 330 2.26 -4.76 -9.33
N ILE A 331 1.60 -4.66 -8.18
CA ILE A 331 0.66 -5.69 -7.69
C ILE A 331 -0.50 -5.86 -8.68
N ARG A 332 -1.17 -4.76 -9.06
CA ARG A 332 -2.32 -4.78 -9.98
C ARG A 332 -1.95 -5.36 -11.34
N MET A 333 -0.82 -4.92 -11.92
CA MET A 333 -0.28 -5.48 -13.15
C MET A 333 -0.09 -6.99 -13.03
N ALA A 334 0.58 -7.47 -11.98
CA ALA A 334 0.87 -8.89 -11.82
C ALA A 334 -0.40 -9.73 -11.62
N VAL A 335 -1.35 -9.26 -10.79
CA VAL A 335 -2.65 -9.92 -10.58
C VAL A 335 -3.45 -9.97 -11.88
N LYS A 336 -3.50 -8.87 -12.64
CA LYS A 336 -4.19 -8.78 -13.93
C LYS A 336 -3.58 -9.71 -14.97
N MET A 337 -2.24 -9.76 -15.08
CA MET A 337 -1.52 -10.63 -16.01
C MET A 337 -1.64 -12.12 -15.65
N LEU A 338 -1.67 -12.48 -14.35
CA LEU A 338 -1.89 -13.86 -13.95
C LEU A 338 -3.37 -14.24 -13.91
N ASN A 339 -4.31 -13.31 -13.77
CA ASN A 339 -5.75 -13.60 -13.81
C ASN A 339 -6.18 -14.77 -12.89
N PRO A 340 -5.98 -14.69 -11.56
CA PRO A 340 -6.38 -15.75 -10.63
C PRO A 340 -7.89 -16.02 -10.67
N LYS A 341 -8.29 -17.26 -10.40
CA LYS A 341 -9.67 -17.75 -10.49
C LYS A 341 -10.23 -18.17 -9.12
N SER A 342 -11.56 -18.19 -8.98
CA SER A 342 -12.28 -18.50 -7.73
C SER A 342 -12.12 -19.93 -7.18
N ARG A 343 -11.43 -20.82 -7.91
CA ARG A 343 -11.12 -22.19 -7.47
C ARG A 343 -9.63 -22.49 -7.44
N GLU A 344 -8.80 -21.48 -7.66
CA GLU A 344 -7.34 -21.60 -7.68
C GLU A 344 -6.75 -21.13 -6.36
N THR A 345 -5.78 -21.90 -5.87
CA THR A 345 -5.01 -21.56 -4.69
C THR A 345 -3.92 -20.55 -5.02
N MET A 346 -3.78 -19.53 -4.18
CA MET A 346 -2.77 -18.49 -4.28
C MET A 346 -1.88 -18.47 -3.03
N LEU A 347 -0.56 -18.37 -3.23
CA LEU A 347 0.42 -18.20 -2.16
C LEU A 347 1.25 -16.93 -2.35
N ASP A 348 1.45 -16.18 -1.27
CA ASP A 348 2.55 -15.22 -1.11
C ASP A 348 3.42 -15.61 0.11
N PRO A 349 4.63 -16.19 -0.09
CA PRO A 349 5.48 -16.64 0.99
C PRO A 349 6.35 -15.55 1.64
N ALA A 350 6.23 -14.29 1.19
CA ALA A 350 6.90 -13.12 1.76
C ALA A 350 5.94 -11.92 1.72
N CYS A 351 4.78 -12.09 2.36
CA CYS A 351 3.60 -11.29 2.02
C CYS A 351 3.58 -9.87 2.55
N GLY A 352 4.43 -9.53 3.53
CA GLY A 352 4.37 -8.23 4.19
C GLY A 352 2.93 -7.95 4.70
N PRO A 353 2.35 -6.77 4.39
CA PRO A 353 0.97 -6.42 4.73
C PRO A 353 -0.11 -7.13 3.89
N CYS A 354 0.24 -8.14 3.09
CA CYS A 354 -0.66 -8.88 2.18
C CYS A 354 -1.16 -8.11 0.96
N GLY A 355 -0.31 -7.31 0.32
CA GLY A 355 -0.64 -6.65 -0.96
C GLY A 355 -1.09 -7.62 -2.07
N PHE A 356 -0.36 -8.71 -2.33
CA PHE A 356 -0.80 -9.66 -3.35
C PHE A 356 -2.08 -10.42 -2.98
N PRO A 357 -2.24 -10.97 -1.75
CA PRO A 357 -3.48 -11.62 -1.34
C PRO A 357 -4.72 -10.72 -1.41
N ILE A 358 -4.65 -9.46 -0.93
CA ILE A 358 -5.81 -8.55 -0.97
C ILE A 358 -6.22 -8.24 -2.41
N HIS A 359 -5.27 -7.90 -3.28
CA HIS A 359 -5.59 -7.58 -4.67
C HIS A 359 -6.07 -8.82 -5.45
N THR A 360 -5.63 -10.02 -5.07
CA THR A 360 -6.17 -11.29 -5.60
C THR A 360 -7.63 -11.48 -5.18
N LEU A 361 -7.94 -11.27 -3.90
CA LEU A 361 -9.30 -11.35 -3.37
C LEU A 361 -10.23 -10.39 -4.11
N LEU A 362 -9.82 -9.13 -4.28
CA LEU A 362 -10.59 -8.11 -4.98
C LEU A 362 -10.77 -8.43 -6.47
N HIS A 363 -9.72 -8.91 -7.14
CA HIS A 363 -9.80 -9.34 -8.55
C HIS A 363 -10.81 -10.46 -8.74
N VAL A 364 -10.71 -11.53 -7.95
CA VAL A 364 -11.62 -12.68 -8.05
C VAL A 364 -13.05 -12.30 -7.64
N ARG A 365 -13.20 -11.44 -6.63
CA ARG A 365 -14.49 -10.88 -6.24
C ARG A 365 -15.17 -10.21 -7.43
N ASP A 366 -14.47 -9.27 -8.08
CA ASP A 366 -15.06 -8.39 -9.10
C ASP A 366 -15.20 -9.09 -10.46
N GLN A 367 -14.24 -9.94 -10.84
CA GLN A 367 -14.22 -10.59 -12.15
C GLN A 367 -15.04 -11.88 -12.20
N GLU A 368 -15.27 -12.57 -11.06
CA GLU A 368 -15.98 -13.86 -11.08
C GLU A 368 -17.12 -13.94 -10.08
N ILE A 369 -16.84 -13.69 -8.80
CA ILE A 369 -17.80 -14.00 -7.73
C ILE A 369 -19.03 -13.10 -7.84
N ARG A 370 -18.85 -11.78 -8.01
CA ARG A 370 -19.96 -10.83 -8.17
C ARG A 370 -20.77 -11.07 -9.43
N GLN A 371 -20.10 -11.39 -10.54
CA GLN A 371 -20.77 -11.71 -11.80
C GLN A 371 -21.64 -12.97 -11.66
N ARG A 372 -21.19 -13.97 -10.90
CA ARG A 372 -21.90 -15.23 -10.69
C ARG A 372 -22.95 -15.18 -9.56
N TYR A 373 -22.73 -14.36 -8.54
CA TYR A 373 -23.56 -14.30 -7.32
C TYR A 373 -23.90 -12.85 -6.91
N PRO A 374 -24.58 -12.06 -7.76
CA PRO A 374 -24.74 -10.62 -7.55
C PRO A 374 -25.44 -10.21 -6.24
N TYR A 375 -26.29 -11.07 -5.67
CA TYR A 375 -27.07 -10.77 -4.45
C TYR A 375 -26.57 -11.51 -3.19
N ASN A 376 -25.48 -12.28 -3.29
CA ASN A 376 -24.96 -13.08 -2.17
C ASN A 376 -23.46 -13.38 -2.38
N TRP A 377 -22.69 -12.36 -2.72
CA TRP A 377 -21.29 -12.50 -3.08
C TRP A 377 -20.39 -12.47 -1.83
N GLU A 378 -20.81 -11.81 -0.75
CA GLU A 378 -20.02 -11.60 0.46
C GLU A 378 -19.61 -12.93 1.10
N PRO A 379 -20.52 -13.90 1.35
CA PRO A 379 -20.12 -15.19 1.91
C PRO A 379 -19.27 -16.02 0.95
N LYS A 380 -19.36 -15.76 -0.37
CA LYS A 380 -18.56 -16.45 -1.39
C LYS A 380 -17.13 -15.90 -1.45
N VAL A 381 -16.96 -14.59 -1.27
CA VAL A 381 -15.63 -13.96 -1.09
C VAL A 381 -14.98 -14.48 0.17
N GLN A 382 -15.74 -14.57 1.26
CA GLN A 382 -15.28 -15.15 2.52
C GLN A 382 -14.82 -16.60 2.34
N ASP A 383 -15.64 -17.44 1.68
CA ASP A 383 -15.29 -18.84 1.39
C ASP A 383 -14.03 -18.96 0.51
N TYR A 384 -13.89 -18.07 -0.48
CA TYR A 384 -12.71 -18.02 -1.34
C TYR A 384 -11.45 -17.69 -0.54
N GLY A 385 -11.48 -16.61 0.25
CA GLY A 385 -10.37 -16.18 1.10
C GLY A 385 -9.90 -17.29 2.05
N GLN A 386 -10.84 -17.96 2.73
CA GLN A 386 -10.53 -19.01 3.71
C GLN A 386 -9.97 -20.30 3.10
N ARG A 387 -10.34 -20.64 1.86
CA ARG A 387 -9.98 -21.92 1.25
C ARG A 387 -8.80 -21.84 0.29
N TYR A 388 -8.62 -20.68 -0.35
CA TYR A 388 -7.75 -20.56 -1.51
C TYR A 388 -6.64 -19.52 -1.36
N LEU A 389 -6.72 -18.57 -0.42
CA LEU A 389 -5.66 -17.59 -0.20
C LEU A 389 -4.78 -17.99 0.98
N PHE A 390 -3.46 -17.98 0.74
CA PHE A 390 -2.44 -18.37 1.71
C PHE A 390 -1.30 -17.36 1.69
N ALA A 391 -0.78 -17.03 2.86
CA ALA A 391 0.35 -16.11 2.95
C ALA A 391 1.25 -16.42 4.14
N ALA A 392 2.50 -16.00 4.06
CA ALA A 392 3.43 -16.11 5.17
C ALA A 392 4.41 -14.94 5.20
N ASP A 393 4.75 -14.50 6.40
CA ASP A 393 5.84 -13.54 6.62
C ASP A 393 6.54 -13.85 7.95
N PHE A 394 7.82 -13.51 8.07
CA PHE A 394 8.57 -13.73 9.31
C PHE A 394 8.41 -12.57 10.30
N ASP A 395 8.05 -11.36 9.83
CA ASP A 395 7.86 -10.20 10.68
C ASP A 395 6.48 -10.26 11.37
N PRO A 396 6.43 -10.39 12.71
CA PRO A 396 5.16 -10.44 13.43
C PRO A 396 4.29 -9.21 13.21
N ARG A 397 4.87 -8.02 12.97
CA ARG A 397 4.09 -6.81 12.74
C ARG A 397 3.39 -6.84 11.39
N ALA A 398 4.12 -7.25 10.35
CA ALA A 398 3.56 -7.40 9.00
C ALA A 398 2.39 -8.42 8.99
N VAL A 399 2.58 -9.56 9.68
CA VAL A 399 1.52 -10.59 9.82
C VAL A 399 0.27 -10.06 10.50
N ARG A 400 0.40 -9.27 11.57
CA ARG A 400 -0.78 -8.69 12.25
C ARG A 400 -1.52 -7.70 11.35
N VAL A 401 -0.79 -6.82 10.66
CA VAL A 401 -1.38 -5.87 9.70
C VAL A 401 -2.07 -6.61 8.56
N ALA A 402 -1.42 -7.62 8.00
CA ALA A 402 -1.98 -8.46 6.95
C ALA A 402 -3.31 -9.11 7.37
N LYS A 403 -3.38 -9.68 8.58
CA LYS A 403 -4.62 -10.27 9.12
C LYS A 403 -5.71 -9.23 9.32
N PHE A 404 -5.35 -8.04 9.80
CA PHE A 404 -6.30 -6.93 9.96
C PHE A 404 -6.87 -6.45 8.61
N ILE A 405 -6.02 -6.24 7.62
CA ILE A 405 -6.44 -5.78 6.27
C ILE A 405 -7.28 -6.85 5.58
N MET A 406 -6.88 -8.13 5.66
CA MET A 406 -7.64 -9.22 5.04
C MET A 406 -9.02 -9.40 5.68
N ARG A 407 -9.12 -9.18 7.01
CA ARG A 407 -10.40 -9.12 7.72
C ARG A 407 -11.29 -8.01 7.17
N LEU A 408 -10.75 -6.79 7.06
CA LEU A 408 -11.48 -5.66 6.46
C LEU A 408 -11.92 -5.96 5.03
N ALA A 409 -11.12 -6.73 4.28
CA ALA A 409 -11.45 -7.15 2.93
C ALA A 409 -12.55 -8.22 2.83
N GLY A 410 -13.07 -8.72 3.96
CA GLY A 410 -14.19 -9.65 4.01
C GLY A 410 -13.80 -11.12 3.89
N ASP A 411 -12.54 -11.47 4.13
CA ASP A 411 -12.09 -12.87 4.06
C ASP A 411 -12.53 -13.71 5.28
N GLY A 412 -12.81 -13.04 6.41
CA GLY A 412 -13.37 -13.58 7.64
C GLY A 412 -12.51 -14.59 8.44
N ARG A 413 -11.36 -15.06 7.94
CA ARG A 413 -10.36 -15.90 8.64
C ARG A 413 -9.20 -16.26 7.70
N THR A 414 -8.09 -15.51 7.73
CA THR A 414 -7.02 -15.72 6.75
C THR A 414 -6.05 -16.84 7.11
N ASN A 415 -5.59 -17.59 6.09
CA ASN A 415 -4.44 -18.49 6.19
C ASN A 415 -3.10 -17.70 6.12
N ILE A 416 -2.91 -16.72 7.01
CA ILE A 416 -1.65 -15.96 7.14
C ILE A 416 -0.85 -16.50 8.32
N TYR A 417 0.39 -16.91 8.06
CA TYR A 417 1.26 -17.51 9.04
C TYR A 417 2.48 -16.63 9.35
N ARG A 418 2.81 -16.53 10.64
CA ARG A 418 4.11 -16.03 11.08
C ARG A 418 5.14 -17.14 10.95
N MET A 419 5.92 -17.13 9.88
CA MET A 419 6.84 -18.21 9.54
C MET A 419 8.02 -17.73 8.70
N ASN A 420 9.20 -18.30 8.93
CA ASN A 420 10.27 -18.20 7.95
C ASN A 420 10.05 -19.19 6.79
N SER A 421 9.52 -18.69 5.67
CA SER A 421 9.25 -19.48 4.47
C SER A 421 10.49 -20.15 3.85
N LEU A 422 11.70 -19.76 4.25
CA LEU A 422 12.95 -20.39 3.81
C LEU A 422 13.54 -21.39 4.82
N ASP A 423 12.93 -21.60 6.00
CA ASP A 423 13.48 -22.49 7.03
C ASP A 423 12.62 -23.74 7.28
N PRO A 424 12.96 -24.89 6.65
CA PRO A 424 12.25 -26.16 6.83
C PRO A 424 12.15 -26.66 8.28
N ARG A 425 12.99 -26.14 9.18
CA ARG A 425 13.00 -26.52 10.59
C ARG A 425 11.85 -25.88 11.36
N GLU A 426 11.42 -24.69 10.94
CA GLU A 426 10.28 -24.00 11.54
C GLU A 426 8.96 -24.60 11.06
N TRP A 427 8.87 -25.01 9.79
CA TRP A 427 7.63 -25.55 9.19
C TRP A 427 7.09 -26.76 9.96
N LYS A 428 7.98 -27.65 10.42
CA LYS A 428 7.62 -28.85 11.17
C LYS A 428 7.05 -28.60 12.55
N ARG A 429 7.28 -27.41 13.12
CA ARG A 429 6.82 -27.03 14.46
C ARG A 429 5.39 -26.50 14.46
N ASP A 430 4.91 -26.01 13.32
CA ASP A 430 3.57 -25.47 13.14
C ASP A 430 2.74 -26.43 12.26
N GLN A 431 1.85 -27.19 12.89
CA GLN A 431 1.02 -28.18 12.19
C GLN A 431 0.09 -27.54 11.15
N ALA A 432 -0.38 -26.32 11.40
CA ALA A 432 -1.26 -25.61 10.48
C ALA A 432 -0.50 -25.16 9.24
N TYR A 433 0.69 -24.55 9.41
CA TYR A 433 1.57 -24.22 8.30
C TYR A 433 1.99 -25.47 7.51
N GLN A 434 2.33 -26.55 8.21
CA GLN A 434 2.73 -27.80 7.56
C GLN A 434 1.62 -28.36 6.67
N LYS A 435 0.38 -28.38 7.19
CA LYS A 435 -0.80 -28.87 6.46
C LYS A 435 -1.20 -27.95 5.31
N ASN A 436 -1.21 -26.63 5.54
CA ASN A 436 -1.81 -25.69 4.62
C ASN A 436 -0.84 -25.15 3.57
N ILE A 437 0.47 -25.04 3.88
CA ILE A 437 1.49 -24.49 2.98
C ILE A 437 2.61 -25.50 2.71
N ALA A 438 3.28 -26.05 3.73
CA ALA A 438 4.52 -26.80 3.52
C ALA A 438 4.33 -28.12 2.74
N GLY A 439 3.19 -28.80 2.90
CA GLY A 439 2.83 -29.99 2.13
C GLY A 439 2.07 -29.75 0.83
N ARG A 440 1.81 -28.48 0.47
CA ARG A 440 0.92 -28.09 -0.63
C ARG A 440 1.67 -27.50 -1.82
N GLN A 441 1.09 -27.68 -3.00
CA GLN A 441 1.42 -26.92 -4.22
C GLN A 441 0.29 -25.96 -4.57
N PHE A 442 0.62 -24.87 -5.24
CA PHE A 442 -0.27 -23.73 -5.49
C PHE A 442 -0.44 -23.46 -6.98
N ASP A 443 -1.64 -23.08 -7.38
CA ASP A 443 -1.97 -22.76 -8.78
C ASP A 443 -1.39 -21.40 -9.19
N VAL A 444 -1.35 -20.46 -8.23
CA VAL A 444 -0.84 -19.10 -8.41
C VAL A 444 0.14 -18.75 -7.30
N ILE A 445 1.30 -18.20 -7.64
CA ILE A 445 2.23 -17.61 -6.67
C ILE A 445 2.56 -16.18 -7.09
N MET A 446 2.33 -15.21 -6.20
CA MET A 446 2.69 -13.83 -6.45
C MET A 446 3.44 -13.29 -5.25
N THR A 447 4.66 -12.80 -5.44
CA THR A 447 5.49 -12.43 -4.30
C THR A 447 6.60 -11.45 -4.65
N ASN A 448 7.01 -10.68 -3.64
CA ASN A 448 8.14 -9.78 -3.67
C ASN A 448 9.10 -10.14 -2.53
N PRO A 449 10.01 -11.12 -2.74
CA PRO A 449 10.91 -11.59 -1.71
C PRO A 449 11.95 -10.51 -1.34
N PRO A 450 12.55 -10.57 -0.14
CA PRO A 450 13.57 -9.61 0.27
C PRO A 450 14.81 -9.67 -0.64
N PHE A 451 15.21 -8.51 -1.18
CA PHE A 451 16.35 -8.40 -2.12
C PHE A 451 17.72 -8.45 -1.45
N ALA A 452 17.78 -8.23 -0.13
CA ALA A 452 19.03 -8.16 0.62
C ALA A 452 19.17 -9.29 1.65
N GLY A 453 20.42 -9.66 1.89
CA GLY A 453 20.81 -10.67 2.86
C GLY A 453 21.13 -12.02 2.24
N THR A 454 21.99 -12.78 2.93
CA THR A 454 22.43 -14.11 2.51
C THR A 454 22.15 -15.12 3.61
N ILE A 455 21.71 -16.32 3.24
CA ILE A 455 21.59 -17.46 4.14
C ILE A 455 22.90 -18.25 4.11
N ARG A 456 23.43 -18.60 5.28
CA ARG A 456 24.66 -19.40 5.46
C ARG A 456 24.41 -20.75 6.12
N HIS A 457 23.21 -20.97 6.65
CA HIS A 457 22.93 -22.11 7.50
C HIS A 457 22.86 -23.40 6.65
N PRO A 458 23.76 -24.39 6.84
CA PRO A 458 23.84 -25.57 5.97
C PRO A 458 22.54 -26.37 5.89
N GLN A 459 21.84 -26.53 7.02
CA GLN A 459 20.56 -27.24 7.07
C GLN A 459 19.46 -26.58 6.22
N ILE A 460 19.51 -25.25 6.06
CA ILE A 460 18.58 -24.52 5.19
C ILE A 460 19.03 -24.70 3.74
N LEU A 461 20.31 -24.42 3.45
CA LEU A 461 20.87 -24.48 2.10
C LEU A 461 20.74 -25.87 1.46
N ASN A 462 20.86 -26.95 2.24
CA ASN A 462 20.70 -28.31 1.74
C ASN A 462 19.29 -28.62 1.19
N HIS A 463 18.31 -27.77 1.46
CA HIS A 463 16.93 -27.94 0.97
C HIS A 463 16.70 -27.30 -0.41
N TYR A 464 17.64 -26.51 -0.92
CA TYR A 464 17.48 -25.74 -2.15
C TYR A 464 18.53 -26.12 -3.19
N ASP A 465 18.09 -26.42 -4.40
CA ASP A 465 18.95 -26.81 -5.51
C ASP A 465 19.85 -25.66 -5.95
N LEU A 466 19.31 -24.43 -5.98
CA LEU A 466 20.07 -23.22 -6.29
C LEU A 466 21.09 -22.84 -5.20
N ALA A 467 21.13 -23.54 -4.06
CA ALA A 467 22.22 -23.43 -3.10
C ALA A 467 23.45 -24.26 -3.47
N PHE A 468 23.35 -25.10 -4.50
CA PHE A 468 24.44 -25.90 -5.04
C PHE A 468 24.88 -25.32 -6.38
N THR A 469 26.20 -25.23 -6.58
CA THR A 469 26.74 -24.98 -7.91
C THR A 469 27.13 -26.32 -8.51
N GLU A 470 26.78 -26.51 -9.77
CA GLU A 470 27.30 -27.62 -10.54
C GLU A 470 28.69 -27.26 -11.02
N THR A 471 29.70 -27.87 -10.40
CA THR A 471 31.09 -27.66 -10.77
C THR A 471 31.60 -28.86 -11.53
N ARG A 472 32.40 -28.57 -12.55
CA ARG A 472 33.15 -29.57 -13.30
C ARG A 472 34.53 -29.65 -12.71
N LYS A 473 34.92 -30.84 -12.24
CA LYS A 473 36.27 -31.07 -11.74
C LYS A 473 36.95 -32.09 -12.62
N VAL A 474 38.04 -31.67 -13.23
CA VAL A 474 38.98 -32.56 -13.89
C VAL A 474 39.65 -33.41 -12.81
N SER A 475 39.68 -34.73 -13.00
CA SER A 475 40.36 -35.63 -12.09
C SER A 475 41.83 -35.21 -11.91
N LYS A 476 42.39 -35.42 -10.70
CA LYS A 476 43.83 -35.19 -10.46
C LYS A 476 44.69 -36.34 -10.98
N ASN A 477 44.07 -37.44 -11.41
CA ASN A 477 44.79 -38.58 -11.95
C ASN A 477 45.15 -38.31 -13.41
N LYS A 478 46.43 -38.09 -13.69
CA LYS A 478 46.91 -37.87 -15.05
C LYS A 478 46.74 -39.09 -15.95
N GLU A 479 46.58 -40.30 -15.39
CA GLU A 479 46.34 -41.53 -16.14
C GLU A 479 44.86 -41.78 -16.43
N GLU A 480 43.93 -41.03 -15.82
CA GLU A 480 42.48 -41.11 -16.04
C GLU A 480 41.85 -39.71 -15.94
N LEU A 481 42.27 -38.79 -16.81
CA LEU A 481 41.61 -37.48 -16.93
C LEU A 481 40.16 -37.70 -17.33
N ARG A 482 39.25 -37.35 -16.42
CA ARG A 482 37.81 -37.35 -16.64
C ARG A 482 37.19 -36.15 -15.96
N VAL A 483 36.13 -35.59 -16.53
CA VAL A 483 35.33 -34.55 -15.87
C VAL A 483 34.19 -35.20 -15.10
N VAL A 484 34.20 -34.99 -13.78
CA VAL A 484 33.17 -35.53 -12.88
C VAL A 484 32.19 -34.42 -12.53
N ARG A 485 30.88 -34.73 -12.58
CA ARG A 485 29.82 -33.88 -12.04
C ARG A 485 30.01 -33.78 -10.54
N GLN A 486 30.27 -32.58 -10.05
CA GLN A 486 30.34 -32.32 -8.63
C GLN A 486 29.32 -31.24 -8.26
N GLN A 487 28.27 -31.65 -7.54
CA GLN A 487 27.42 -30.71 -6.84
C GLN A 487 28.16 -30.21 -5.60
N LYS A 488 28.53 -28.93 -5.62
CA LYS A 488 29.18 -28.27 -4.50
C LYS A 488 28.21 -27.30 -3.87
N ARG A 489 27.82 -27.56 -2.62
CA ARG A 489 27.04 -26.61 -1.83
C ARG A 489 27.82 -25.31 -1.67
N GLN A 490 27.19 -24.19 -1.99
CA GLN A 490 27.75 -22.88 -1.74
C GLN A 490 27.77 -22.59 -0.22
N PRO A 491 28.77 -21.83 0.29
CA PRO A 491 28.81 -21.46 1.70
C PRO A 491 27.71 -20.44 2.07
N ARG A 492 27.14 -19.77 1.08
CA ARG A 492 26.06 -18.80 1.21
C ARG A 492 25.26 -18.70 -0.08
N GLN A 493 23.98 -18.35 0.02
CA GLN A 493 23.14 -17.98 -1.13
C GLN A 493 22.27 -16.77 -0.76
N THR A 494 21.92 -15.93 -1.72
CA THR A 494 21.04 -14.78 -1.51
C THR A 494 19.59 -15.23 -1.30
N ARG A 495 18.82 -14.47 -0.53
CA ARG A 495 17.45 -14.85 -0.14
C ARG A 495 16.50 -14.92 -1.34
N ASP A 496 16.58 -13.95 -2.24
CA ASP A 496 15.80 -13.87 -3.48
C ASP A 496 15.96 -15.12 -4.37
N VAL A 497 17.18 -15.63 -4.54
CA VAL A 497 17.45 -16.88 -5.28
C VAL A 497 16.84 -18.09 -4.59
N LEU A 498 16.90 -18.16 -3.26
CA LEU A 498 16.27 -19.26 -2.51
C LEU A 498 14.73 -19.17 -2.53
N PHE A 499 14.17 -17.96 -2.55
CA PHE A 499 12.73 -17.76 -2.73
C PHE A 499 12.28 -18.16 -4.14
N LEU A 500 13.06 -17.87 -5.18
CA LEU A 500 12.79 -18.34 -6.53
C LEU A 500 12.74 -19.88 -6.59
N ASP A 501 13.73 -20.55 -6.01
CA ASP A 501 13.76 -22.02 -5.89
C ASP A 501 12.53 -22.55 -5.13
N TYR A 502 12.25 -21.96 -3.95
CA TYR A 502 11.10 -22.29 -3.12
C TYR A 502 9.79 -22.18 -3.91
N CYS A 503 9.55 -21.04 -4.58
CA CYS A 503 8.31 -20.79 -5.29
C CYS A 503 8.14 -21.72 -6.50
N LEU A 504 9.20 -21.95 -7.29
CA LEU A 504 9.15 -22.88 -8.42
C LEU A 504 8.84 -24.33 -7.99
N ASN A 505 9.30 -24.76 -6.81
CA ASN A 505 8.98 -26.07 -6.25
C ASN A 505 7.58 -26.13 -5.62
N LYS A 506 7.04 -24.98 -5.21
CA LYS A 506 5.67 -24.83 -4.67
C LYS A 506 4.62 -24.67 -5.77
N LEU A 507 5.02 -24.36 -6.98
CA LEU A 507 4.09 -24.18 -8.10
C LEU A 507 3.55 -25.54 -8.57
N ALA A 508 2.23 -25.68 -8.63
CA ALA A 508 1.57 -26.86 -9.18
C ALA A 508 1.91 -27.02 -10.67
N PRO A 509 1.88 -28.23 -11.25
CA PRO A 509 2.01 -28.42 -12.70
C PRO A 509 0.96 -27.57 -13.44
N GLY A 510 1.39 -26.76 -14.41
CA GLY A 510 0.53 -25.81 -15.13
C GLY A 510 0.21 -24.52 -14.35
N GLY A 511 0.53 -24.46 -13.06
CA GLY A 511 0.42 -23.27 -12.22
C GLY A 511 1.36 -22.16 -12.68
N ARG A 512 1.06 -20.93 -12.27
CA ARG A 512 1.72 -19.71 -12.76
C ARG A 512 2.19 -18.80 -11.65
N MET A 513 3.31 -18.12 -11.88
CA MET A 513 3.97 -17.31 -10.87
C MET A 513 4.39 -15.95 -11.41
N ALA A 514 4.25 -14.92 -10.58
CA ALA A 514 4.87 -13.62 -10.75
C ALA A 514 5.79 -13.34 -9.55
N ILE A 515 7.08 -13.16 -9.81
CA ILE A 515 8.07 -12.90 -8.76
C ILE A 515 8.89 -11.65 -9.09
N VAL A 516 8.95 -10.72 -8.14
CA VAL A 516 9.79 -9.52 -8.26
C VAL A 516 11.23 -9.88 -7.90
N LEU A 517 12.18 -9.61 -8.80
CA LEU A 517 13.60 -9.91 -8.57
C LEU A 517 14.49 -8.75 -9.04
N PRO A 518 15.70 -8.57 -8.46
CA PRO A 518 16.71 -7.67 -8.99
C PRO A 518 17.08 -8.01 -10.44
N GLN A 519 17.29 -6.99 -11.28
CA GLN A 519 17.55 -7.18 -12.72
C GLN A 519 18.79 -8.05 -13.00
N GLY A 520 19.77 -8.04 -12.08
CA GLY A 520 21.01 -8.80 -12.18
C GLY A 520 20.83 -10.31 -12.39
N HIS A 521 19.72 -10.90 -11.95
CA HIS A 521 19.45 -12.33 -12.17
C HIS A 521 19.14 -12.65 -13.64
N PHE A 522 18.67 -11.67 -14.40
CA PHE A 522 18.24 -11.84 -15.79
C PHE A 522 19.38 -11.62 -16.81
N ASN A 523 20.47 -10.95 -16.42
CA ASN A 523 21.55 -10.58 -17.35
C ASN A 523 22.98 -10.96 -16.91
N ASN A 524 23.27 -11.06 -15.61
CA ASN A 524 24.65 -11.32 -15.18
C ASN A 524 25.08 -12.73 -15.56
N VAL A 525 26.33 -12.88 -16.00
CA VAL A 525 26.95 -14.19 -16.31
C VAL A 525 26.92 -15.10 -15.08
N SER A 526 27.15 -14.56 -13.89
CA SER A 526 27.11 -15.32 -12.63
C SER A 526 25.73 -15.90 -12.28
N ALA A 527 24.65 -15.40 -12.90
CA ALA A 527 23.27 -15.85 -12.68
C ALA A 527 22.77 -16.79 -13.78
N GLU A 528 23.63 -17.23 -14.70
CA GLU A 528 23.26 -18.16 -15.78
C GLU A 528 22.62 -19.46 -15.25
N GLN A 529 23.17 -20.02 -14.17
CA GLN A 529 22.61 -21.21 -13.53
C GLN A 529 21.15 -20.99 -13.08
N THR A 530 20.85 -19.81 -12.55
CA THR A 530 19.49 -19.43 -12.13
C THR A 530 18.52 -19.41 -13.32
N ARG A 531 18.95 -18.87 -14.47
CA ARG A 531 18.11 -18.80 -15.67
C ARG A 531 17.85 -20.16 -16.28
N ARG A 532 18.88 -21.01 -16.36
CA ARG A 532 18.73 -22.41 -16.80
C ARG A 532 17.81 -23.20 -15.88
N TYR A 533 17.93 -22.99 -14.57
CA TYR A 533 17.06 -23.60 -13.57
C TYR A 533 15.58 -23.19 -13.72
N ILE A 534 15.32 -21.91 -14.07
CA ILE A 534 13.97 -21.45 -14.39
C ILE A 534 13.46 -22.20 -15.63
N MET A 535 14.20 -22.19 -16.73
CA MET A 535 13.75 -22.80 -17.99
C MET A 535 13.50 -24.31 -17.89
N SER A 536 14.30 -25.05 -17.11
CA SER A 536 14.08 -26.49 -16.92
C SER A 536 12.85 -26.82 -16.08
N ARG A 537 12.30 -25.84 -15.33
CA ARG A 537 11.09 -26.01 -14.53
C ARG A 537 9.86 -25.34 -15.11
N ALA A 538 10.01 -24.21 -15.78
CA ALA A 538 8.87 -23.41 -16.16
C ALA A 538 9.08 -22.74 -17.52
N ARG A 539 7.97 -22.61 -18.24
CA ARG A 539 7.84 -21.74 -19.39
C ARG A 539 7.97 -20.29 -18.92
N ILE A 540 8.89 -19.53 -19.49
CA ILE A 540 8.95 -18.09 -19.24
C ILE A 540 7.83 -17.44 -20.06
N LEU A 541 6.83 -16.88 -19.38
CA LEU A 541 5.73 -16.19 -20.04
C LEU A 541 6.15 -14.76 -20.40
N GLY A 542 6.83 -14.08 -19.48
CA GLY A 542 7.35 -12.76 -19.75
C GLY A 542 8.23 -12.18 -18.67
N VAL A 543 8.96 -11.13 -19.01
CA VAL A 543 9.78 -10.34 -18.10
C VAL A 543 9.42 -8.88 -18.28
N VAL A 544 8.94 -8.26 -17.19
CA VAL A 544 8.62 -6.83 -17.17
C VAL A 544 9.68 -6.08 -16.37
N GLY A 545 10.53 -5.31 -17.06
CA GLY A 545 11.50 -4.41 -16.45
C GLY A 545 10.78 -3.20 -15.84
N LEU A 546 10.95 -2.99 -14.53
CA LEU A 546 10.32 -1.87 -13.84
C LEU A 546 11.18 -0.61 -13.94
N HIS A 547 10.52 0.53 -14.04
CA HIS A 547 11.20 1.82 -14.00
C HIS A 547 11.94 2.01 -12.66
N VAL A 548 13.11 2.65 -12.69
CA VAL A 548 14.04 2.77 -11.51
C VAL A 548 13.39 3.44 -10.28
N ASN A 549 12.37 4.26 -10.49
CA ASN A 549 11.63 4.94 -9.42
C ASN A 549 10.49 4.11 -8.81
N ALA A 550 10.17 2.93 -9.35
CA ALA A 550 9.04 2.13 -8.89
C ALA A 550 9.09 1.86 -7.38
N PHE A 551 10.27 1.51 -6.85
CA PHE A 551 10.49 1.22 -5.42
C PHE A 551 11.05 2.40 -4.62
N LYS A 552 11.12 3.61 -5.19
CA LYS A 552 11.52 4.80 -4.43
C LYS A 552 10.42 5.21 -3.44
N PRO A 553 10.78 5.78 -2.27
CA PRO A 553 12.13 6.17 -1.84
C PRO A 553 12.94 5.01 -1.21
N HIS A 554 12.41 3.78 -1.20
CA HIS A 554 13.02 2.70 -0.43
C HIS A 554 14.28 2.11 -1.09
N THR A 555 14.28 1.93 -2.40
CA THR A 555 15.47 1.52 -3.14
C THR A 555 15.47 2.07 -4.57
N GLY A 556 16.67 2.38 -5.07
CA GLY A 556 16.91 2.69 -6.50
C GLY A 556 17.40 1.47 -7.28
N ALA A 557 17.42 0.28 -6.68
CA ALA A 557 17.80 -0.94 -7.36
C ALA A 557 16.78 -1.25 -8.47
N LYS A 558 17.29 -1.54 -9.65
CA LYS A 558 16.47 -1.90 -10.79
C LYS A 558 15.96 -3.33 -10.64
N THR A 559 14.65 -3.48 -10.82
CA THR A 559 13.92 -4.72 -10.57
C THR A 559 13.11 -5.09 -11.79
N SER A 560 12.76 -6.37 -11.90
CA SER A 560 11.85 -6.85 -12.93
C SER A 560 10.89 -7.86 -12.31
N VAL A 561 9.71 -7.99 -12.92
CA VAL A 561 8.74 -9.02 -12.58
C VAL A 561 8.89 -10.15 -13.58
N LEU A 562 9.23 -11.34 -13.08
CA LEU A 562 9.32 -12.55 -13.87
C LEU A 562 7.98 -13.29 -13.80
N PHE A 563 7.38 -13.53 -14.96
CA PHE A 563 6.17 -14.33 -15.15
C PHE A 563 6.51 -15.69 -15.73
N VAL A 564 6.11 -16.76 -15.07
CA VAL A 564 6.36 -18.14 -15.53
C VAL A 564 5.15 -19.04 -15.34
N GLN A 565 5.10 -20.14 -16.10
CA GLN A 565 4.15 -21.23 -15.94
C GLN A 565 4.90 -22.55 -15.77
N ARG A 566 4.63 -23.30 -14.70
CA ARG A 566 5.29 -24.59 -14.45
C ARG A 566 4.95 -25.55 -15.59
N TRP A 567 5.97 -26.19 -16.15
CA TRP A 567 5.76 -27.27 -17.12
C TRP A 567 4.90 -28.39 -16.52
N ALA A 568 4.04 -28.99 -17.35
CA ALA A 568 3.19 -30.11 -16.99
C ALA A 568 3.26 -31.20 -18.08
N GLY A 569 2.96 -32.45 -17.70
CA GLY A 569 2.93 -33.58 -18.63
C GLY A 569 4.25 -33.77 -19.39
N GLU A 570 4.14 -34.14 -20.67
CA GLU A 570 5.28 -34.46 -21.54
C GLU A 570 6.29 -33.32 -21.69
N ALA A 571 5.82 -32.05 -21.72
CA ALA A 571 6.71 -30.89 -21.78
C ALA A 571 7.63 -30.83 -20.55
N ALA A 572 7.13 -31.18 -19.36
CA ALA A 572 7.96 -31.19 -18.15
C ALA A 572 9.09 -32.22 -18.23
N ASP A 573 8.83 -33.38 -18.85
CA ASP A 573 9.84 -34.43 -19.00
C ASP A 573 10.85 -34.08 -20.10
N ALA A 574 10.39 -33.50 -21.21
CA ALA A 574 11.26 -33.03 -22.30
C ALA A 574 12.25 -31.95 -21.84
N TRP A 575 11.77 -30.92 -21.10
CA TRP A 575 12.63 -29.84 -20.59
C TRP A 575 13.61 -30.30 -19.50
N ARG A 576 13.24 -31.33 -18.70
CA ARG A 576 14.19 -31.97 -17.79
C ARG A 576 15.26 -32.76 -18.54
N SER A 577 14.86 -33.57 -19.53
CA SER A 577 15.80 -34.34 -20.36
C SER A 577 16.79 -33.41 -21.06
N TRP A 578 16.31 -32.34 -21.68
CA TRP A 578 17.16 -31.34 -22.31
C TRP A 578 18.17 -30.72 -21.33
N TYR A 579 17.75 -30.39 -20.11
CA TYR A 579 18.67 -29.84 -19.11
C TYR A 579 19.79 -30.84 -18.74
N ASP A 580 19.46 -32.12 -18.59
CA ASP A 580 20.45 -33.17 -18.32
C ASP A 580 21.37 -33.45 -19.52
N GLU A 581 20.82 -33.45 -20.74
CA GLU A 581 21.58 -33.60 -21.99
C GLU A 581 22.52 -32.42 -22.23
N LEU A 582 22.05 -31.19 -22.00
CA LEU A 582 22.87 -29.98 -22.10
C LEU A 582 24.02 -30.05 -21.10
N TYR A 583 23.75 -30.48 -19.87
CA TYR A 583 24.78 -30.68 -18.87
C TYR A 583 25.85 -31.68 -19.35
N GLU A 584 25.42 -32.80 -19.93
CA GLU A 584 26.31 -33.84 -20.43
C GLU A 584 27.16 -33.37 -21.61
N TYR A 585 26.56 -32.66 -22.56
CA TYR A 585 27.29 -32.00 -23.64
C TYR A 585 28.40 -31.09 -23.10
N GLU A 586 28.06 -30.21 -22.15
CA GLU A 586 29.03 -29.26 -21.62
C GLU A 586 30.11 -29.94 -20.74
N ARG A 587 29.80 -31.09 -20.15
CA ARG A 587 30.79 -31.95 -19.48
C ARG A 587 31.81 -32.47 -20.48
N GLN A 588 31.35 -33.01 -21.60
CA GLN A 588 32.20 -33.50 -22.69
C GLN A 588 33.03 -32.36 -23.30
N ALA A 589 32.45 -31.18 -23.50
CA ALA A 589 33.17 -30.01 -24.00
C ALA A 589 34.29 -29.55 -23.05
N ALA A 590 34.03 -29.51 -21.75
CA ALA A 590 35.06 -29.17 -20.75
C ALA A 590 36.16 -30.23 -20.67
N GLU A 591 35.82 -31.51 -20.86
CA GLU A 591 36.78 -32.61 -20.89
C GLU A 591 37.68 -32.52 -22.13
N TYR A 592 37.08 -32.27 -23.30
CA TYR A 592 37.79 -32.00 -24.54
C TYR A 592 38.78 -30.83 -24.38
N GLU A 593 38.35 -29.67 -23.85
CA GLU A 593 39.24 -28.53 -23.63
C GLU A 593 40.39 -28.85 -22.65
N ALA A 594 40.11 -29.59 -21.58
CA ALA A 594 41.11 -29.98 -20.60
C ALA A 594 42.16 -30.92 -21.20
N LEU A 595 41.73 -31.93 -21.96
CA LEU A 595 42.59 -32.87 -22.67
C LEU A 595 43.43 -32.15 -23.75
N ARG A 596 42.80 -31.27 -24.52
CA ARG A 596 43.47 -30.46 -25.55
C ARG A 596 44.56 -29.57 -24.94
N ARG A 597 44.25 -28.80 -23.89
CA ARG A 597 45.24 -27.95 -23.20
C ARG A 597 46.37 -28.77 -22.58
N TRP A 598 46.07 -29.97 -22.07
CA TRP A 598 47.10 -30.86 -21.53
C TRP A 598 48.03 -31.37 -22.62
N ARG A 599 47.48 -31.73 -23.77
CA ARG A 599 48.24 -32.13 -24.96
C ARG A 599 49.15 -31.00 -25.44
N GLU A 600 48.59 -29.82 -25.69
CA GLU A 600 49.33 -28.62 -26.12
C GLU A 600 50.50 -28.33 -25.17
N LYS A 601 50.25 -28.34 -23.86
CA LYS A 601 51.30 -28.16 -22.85
C LYS A 601 52.43 -29.19 -22.93
N LEU A 602 52.12 -30.47 -23.09
CA LEU A 602 53.17 -31.51 -23.17
C LEU A 602 53.99 -31.42 -24.46
N LEU A 603 53.35 -31.01 -25.56
CA LEU A 603 54.03 -30.74 -26.82
C LEU A 603 54.96 -29.53 -26.71
N ASP A 604 54.51 -28.45 -26.06
CA ASP A 604 55.33 -27.26 -25.77
C ASP A 604 56.54 -27.59 -24.86
N GLU A 605 56.38 -28.54 -23.94
CA GLU A 605 57.47 -29.08 -23.10
C GLU A 605 58.41 -30.04 -23.88
N GLY A 606 58.18 -30.26 -25.17
CA GLY A 606 59.01 -31.12 -26.04
C GLY A 606 58.81 -32.61 -25.84
N LYS A 607 57.71 -33.05 -25.20
CA LYS A 607 57.45 -34.48 -24.98
C LYS A 607 56.89 -35.16 -26.22
N THR A 608 57.53 -36.24 -26.65
CA THR A 608 57.13 -37.04 -27.82
C THR A 608 56.32 -38.28 -27.47
N ASN A 609 56.46 -38.81 -26.24
CA ASN A 609 55.70 -39.96 -25.76
C ASN A 609 54.50 -39.48 -24.92
N LEU A 610 53.40 -39.16 -25.60
CA LEU A 610 52.17 -38.67 -24.97
C LEU A 610 51.34 -39.81 -24.34
N PRO A 611 50.64 -39.56 -23.23
CA PRO A 611 49.69 -40.49 -22.63
C PRO A 611 48.60 -40.94 -23.63
N PRO A 612 48.07 -42.18 -23.51
CA PRO A 612 47.12 -42.74 -24.47
C PRO A 612 45.90 -41.85 -24.76
N GLN A 613 45.37 -41.15 -23.76
CA GLN A 613 44.18 -40.30 -23.92
C GLN A 613 44.39 -39.04 -24.77
N ILE A 614 45.65 -38.59 -24.90
CA ILE A 614 46.01 -37.36 -25.61
C ILE A 614 47.08 -37.60 -26.67
N ARG A 615 47.33 -38.87 -26.99
CA ARG A 615 48.28 -39.27 -28.03
C ARG A 615 47.84 -38.72 -29.39
N GLU A 616 46.55 -38.85 -29.65
CA GLU A 616 45.85 -38.19 -30.75
C GLU A 616 45.11 -36.96 -30.22
N GLU A 617 44.72 -36.07 -31.12
CA GLU A 617 43.87 -34.95 -30.74
C GLU A 617 42.50 -35.49 -30.33
N PRO A 618 41.98 -35.12 -29.13
CA PRO A 618 40.68 -35.60 -28.70
C PRO A 618 39.61 -35.13 -29.69
N PRO A 619 38.56 -35.92 -29.97
CA PRO A 619 37.48 -35.46 -30.84
C PRO A 619 36.75 -34.29 -30.18
N PRO A 620 36.39 -33.23 -30.93
CA PRO A 620 35.55 -32.17 -30.38
C PRO A 620 34.18 -32.74 -29.98
N PRO A 621 33.51 -32.15 -28.98
CA PRO A 621 32.12 -32.50 -28.69
C PRO A 621 31.24 -32.19 -29.92
N GLY A 622 30.07 -32.84 -30.00
CA GLY A 622 29.06 -32.53 -31.03
C GLY A 622 28.45 -31.15 -30.84
N ASP A 623 27.28 -30.89 -31.42
CA ASP A 623 26.55 -29.65 -31.14
C ASP A 623 25.77 -29.74 -29.81
N PRO A 624 25.53 -28.61 -29.11
CA PRO A 624 24.66 -28.61 -27.94
C PRO A 624 23.24 -29.08 -28.31
N PRO A 625 22.55 -29.81 -27.41
CA PRO A 625 21.19 -30.24 -27.68
C PRO A 625 20.27 -29.02 -27.83
N PRO A 626 19.44 -28.96 -28.89
CA PRO A 626 18.51 -27.87 -29.07
C PRO A 626 17.43 -27.91 -27.98
N PRO A 627 16.88 -26.75 -27.56
CA PRO A 627 15.73 -26.73 -26.66
C PRO A 627 14.57 -27.58 -27.20
N PRO A 628 13.78 -28.23 -26.33
CA PRO A 628 12.70 -29.13 -26.76
C PRO A 628 11.65 -28.44 -27.63
N ASP A 629 11.30 -27.21 -27.23
CA ASP A 629 10.31 -26.39 -27.91
C ASP A 629 10.83 -24.96 -28.04
N ASP A 630 10.59 -24.35 -29.20
CA ASP A 630 10.72 -22.92 -29.37
C ASP A 630 9.39 -22.25 -29.03
N TYR A 631 9.40 -21.30 -28.11
CA TYR A 631 8.21 -20.58 -27.70
C TYR A 631 8.50 -19.07 -27.54
N PRO A 632 7.48 -18.22 -27.73
CA PRO A 632 7.62 -16.78 -27.55
C PRO A 632 7.63 -16.38 -26.08
N ILE A 633 8.42 -15.37 -25.75
CA ILE A 633 8.48 -14.70 -24.45
C ILE A 633 8.10 -13.24 -24.63
N PHE A 634 7.18 -12.75 -23.78
CA PHE A 634 6.80 -11.35 -23.71
C PHE A 634 7.84 -10.53 -22.93
N PHE A 635 8.43 -9.52 -23.54
CA PHE A 635 9.32 -8.57 -22.87
C PHE A 635 8.68 -7.19 -22.87
N ALA A 636 8.68 -6.51 -21.73
CA ALA A 636 8.25 -5.12 -21.65
C ALA A 636 9.11 -4.33 -20.66
N THR A 637 9.36 -3.06 -20.94
CA THR A 637 10.02 -2.15 -19.99
C THR A 637 9.14 -0.95 -19.69
N SER A 638 8.79 -0.78 -18.42
CA SER A 638 8.07 0.38 -17.93
C SER A 638 8.93 1.63 -18.07
N GLN A 639 8.40 2.60 -18.80
CA GLN A 639 8.96 3.94 -18.98
C GLN A 639 8.42 4.91 -17.92
N ARG A 640 7.29 4.58 -17.29
CA ARG A 640 6.57 5.46 -16.36
C ARG A 640 6.23 4.75 -15.05
N SER A 641 6.89 5.13 -13.97
CA SER A 641 6.73 4.46 -12.67
C SER A 641 5.48 4.85 -11.86
N GLY A 642 4.81 5.94 -12.21
CA GLY A 642 3.82 6.59 -11.32
C GLY A 642 4.43 7.26 -10.09
N ARG A 643 5.78 7.38 -10.01
CA ARG A 643 6.50 8.10 -8.95
C ARG A 643 7.60 8.99 -9.51
N ASP A 644 7.80 10.13 -8.86
CA ASP A 644 8.92 11.01 -9.15
C ASP A 644 10.24 10.52 -8.53
N ASN A 645 11.33 11.26 -8.76
CA ASN A 645 12.65 10.91 -8.23
C ASN A 645 12.76 10.97 -6.70
N SER A 646 11.81 11.64 -6.03
CA SER A 646 11.71 11.71 -4.57
C SER A 646 10.86 10.57 -3.97
N GLY A 647 10.20 9.78 -4.81
CA GLY A 647 9.29 8.71 -4.42
C GLY A 647 7.86 9.18 -4.15
N LYS A 648 7.50 10.42 -4.50
CA LYS A 648 6.12 10.91 -4.44
C LYS A 648 5.34 10.44 -5.66
N TYR A 649 4.03 10.26 -5.50
CA TYR A 649 3.14 9.91 -6.61
C TYR A 649 3.18 10.98 -7.70
N ASP A 650 3.35 10.50 -8.94
CA ASP A 650 3.30 11.31 -10.16
C ASP A 650 1.98 11.03 -10.87
N TRP A 651 1.13 12.05 -10.95
CA TRP A 651 -0.22 11.94 -11.50
C TRP A 651 -0.21 12.28 -12.99
N LEU A 652 -1.01 11.55 -13.77
CA LEU A 652 -1.19 11.80 -15.19
C LEU A 652 -1.84 13.19 -15.39
N LYS A 653 -1.32 13.95 -16.35
CA LYS A 653 -1.81 15.30 -16.68
C LYS A 653 -2.28 15.38 -18.12
N ASP A 654 -3.34 16.15 -18.35
CA ASP A 654 -3.84 16.48 -19.70
C ASP A 654 -2.95 17.54 -20.39
N GLU A 655 -3.25 17.88 -21.64
CA GLU A 655 -2.52 18.90 -22.41
C GLU A 655 -2.55 20.30 -21.75
N ALA A 656 -3.56 20.57 -20.91
CA ALA A 656 -3.69 21.80 -20.15
C ALA A 656 -2.95 21.76 -18.80
N GLY A 657 -2.35 20.62 -18.43
CA GLY A 657 -1.62 20.40 -17.19
C GLY A 657 -2.48 20.02 -15.97
N ASN A 658 -3.77 19.77 -16.17
CA ASN A 658 -4.67 19.32 -15.10
C ASN A 658 -4.51 17.83 -14.84
N VAL A 659 -4.69 17.40 -13.59
CA VAL A 659 -4.65 15.98 -13.23
C VAL A 659 -5.85 15.26 -13.84
N VAL A 660 -5.57 14.19 -14.59
CA VAL A 660 -6.59 13.30 -15.16
C VAL A 660 -7.21 12.48 -14.04
N THR A 661 -8.53 12.38 -14.03
CA THR A 661 -9.28 11.49 -13.13
C THR A 661 -9.97 10.38 -13.91
N ALA A 662 -10.23 9.27 -13.23
CA ALA A 662 -11.03 8.17 -13.75
C ALA A 662 -12.08 7.74 -12.72
N PRO A 663 -13.25 7.27 -13.17
CA PRO A 663 -14.27 6.74 -12.28
C PRO A 663 -13.78 5.45 -11.62
N LYS A 664 -13.87 5.39 -10.29
CA LYS A 664 -13.66 4.18 -9.48
C LYS A 664 -14.95 3.87 -8.72
N THR A 665 -15.46 2.66 -8.89
CA THR A 665 -16.60 2.16 -8.12
C THR A 665 -16.16 1.87 -6.69
N VAL A 666 -16.87 2.45 -5.73
CA VAL A 666 -16.69 2.25 -4.29
C VAL A 666 -18.02 1.85 -3.70
N LEU A 667 -17.98 0.89 -2.77
CA LEU A 667 -19.15 0.53 -1.98
C LEU A 667 -19.33 1.55 -0.86
N VAL A 668 -20.55 1.99 -0.67
CA VAL A 668 -21.02 2.74 0.51
C VAL A 668 -22.31 2.09 0.99
N HIS A 669 -22.65 2.17 2.27
CA HIS A 669 -23.95 1.70 2.72
C HIS A 669 -25.04 2.78 2.51
N ASP A 670 -26.23 2.36 2.10
CA ASP A 670 -27.41 3.23 2.08
C ASP A 670 -27.96 3.47 3.48
N GLU A 671 -29.01 4.29 3.60
CA GLU A 671 -29.67 4.63 4.87
C GLU A 671 -30.22 3.41 5.63
N ARG A 672 -30.28 2.23 4.99
CA ARG A 672 -30.73 0.95 5.59
C ARG A 672 -29.57 0.02 5.88
N GLY A 673 -28.33 0.48 5.76
CA GLY A 673 -27.14 -0.34 5.97
C GLY A 673 -26.90 -1.36 4.86
N LEU A 674 -27.46 -1.18 3.67
CA LEU A 674 -27.23 -2.08 2.52
C LEU A 674 -26.10 -1.53 1.63
N PRO A 675 -25.16 -2.36 1.17
CA PRO A 675 -24.08 -1.90 0.30
C PRO A 675 -24.62 -1.47 -1.06
N VAL A 676 -24.32 -0.22 -1.45
CA VAL A 676 -24.65 0.41 -2.72
C VAL A 676 -23.37 0.89 -3.41
N GLU A 677 -23.30 0.68 -4.72
CA GLU A 677 -22.19 1.15 -5.53
C GLU A 677 -22.32 2.65 -5.83
N THR A 678 -21.27 3.39 -5.53
CA THR A 678 -21.09 4.79 -5.95
C THR A 678 -19.84 4.91 -6.80
N VAL A 679 -19.86 5.86 -7.73
CA VAL A 679 -18.71 6.16 -8.57
C VAL A 679 -18.04 7.43 -8.05
N ARG A 680 -16.75 7.35 -7.76
CA ARG A 680 -15.91 8.51 -7.40
C ARG A 680 -14.86 8.73 -8.47
N GLU A 681 -14.61 9.98 -8.82
CA GLU A 681 -13.50 10.36 -9.68
C GLU A 681 -12.19 10.32 -8.87
N VAL A 682 -11.25 9.48 -9.28
CA VAL A 682 -9.94 9.33 -8.62
C VAL A 682 -8.80 9.75 -9.56
N PRO A 683 -7.76 10.44 -9.06
CA PRO A 683 -6.58 10.78 -9.85
C PRO A 683 -5.91 9.55 -10.47
N VAL A 684 -5.57 9.65 -11.76
CA VAL A 684 -4.86 8.60 -12.50
C VAL A 684 -3.36 8.78 -12.31
N LEU A 685 -2.67 7.70 -11.97
CA LEU A 685 -1.21 7.69 -11.85
C LEU A 685 -0.56 7.69 -13.23
N ASN A 686 0.53 8.44 -13.39
CA ASN A 686 1.33 8.47 -14.61
C ASN A 686 2.20 7.20 -14.70
N THR A 687 1.57 6.09 -15.05
CA THR A 687 2.23 4.79 -15.21
C THR A 687 1.74 4.07 -16.46
N ASP A 688 2.57 3.18 -16.99
CA ASP A 688 2.28 2.32 -18.16
C ASP A 688 2.09 0.85 -17.78
N LEU A 689 2.07 0.50 -16.49
CA LEU A 689 1.98 -0.89 -16.05
C LEU A 689 0.62 -1.53 -16.37
N ASP A 690 -0.47 -0.76 -16.35
CA ASP A 690 -1.80 -1.27 -16.75
C ASP A 690 -1.85 -1.54 -18.26
N ASP A 691 -1.29 -0.64 -19.07
CA ASP A 691 -1.17 -0.80 -20.52
C ASP A 691 -0.29 -2.03 -20.87
N ILE A 692 0.80 -2.25 -20.12
CA ILE A 692 1.65 -3.44 -20.26
C ILE A 692 0.87 -4.72 -19.92
N ALA A 693 0.04 -4.70 -18.88
CA ALA A 693 -0.80 -5.84 -18.53
C ALA A 693 -1.83 -6.14 -19.63
N ASP A 694 -2.45 -5.12 -20.22
CA ASP A 694 -3.37 -5.29 -21.35
C ASP A 694 -2.67 -5.86 -22.59
N ALA A 695 -1.48 -5.36 -22.91
CA ALA A 695 -0.66 -5.90 -24.00
C ALA A 695 -0.28 -7.36 -23.76
N PHE A 696 0.04 -7.74 -22.51
CA PHE A 696 0.32 -9.13 -22.16
C PHE A 696 -0.91 -10.03 -22.29
N ILE A 697 -2.09 -9.55 -21.89
CA ILE A 697 -3.34 -10.31 -22.03
C ILE A 697 -3.65 -10.55 -23.50
N ALA A 698 -3.58 -9.52 -24.34
CA ALA A 698 -3.79 -9.63 -25.78
C ALA A 698 -2.78 -10.60 -26.41
N TRP A 699 -1.49 -10.44 -26.10
CA TRP A 699 -0.43 -11.36 -26.54
C TRP A 699 -0.69 -12.80 -26.08
N GLY A 700 -1.04 -12.99 -24.81
CA GLY A 700 -1.26 -14.32 -24.23
C GLY A 700 -2.47 -15.03 -24.84
N GLN A 701 -3.51 -14.28 -25.22
CA GLN A 701 -4.65 -14.81 -25.96
C GLN A 701 -4.25 -15.24 -27.39
N GLU A 702 -3.43 -14.44 -28.09
CA GLU A 702 -2.85 -14.82 -29.39
C GLU A 702 -1.97 -16.08 -29.28
N GLN A 703 -1.28 -16.27 -28.15
CA GLN A 703 -0.45 -17.44 -27.84
C GLN A 703 -1.22 -18.62 -27.22
N ASN A 704 -2.55 -18.56 -27.14
CA ASN A 704 -3.44 -19.57 -26.56
C ASN A 704 -3.05 -19.97 -25.11
N LEU A 705 -2.77 -18.98 -24.26
CA LEU A 705 -2.60 -19.21 -22.83
C LEU A 705 -3.97 -19.41 -22.18
N ASP A 706 -4.33 -20.67 -21.89
CA ASP A 706 -5.66 -21.06 -21.40
C ASP A 706 -6.16 -20.28 -20.18
N PHE A 707 -5.26 -19.90 -19.26
CA PHE A 707 -5.63 -19.16 -18.04
C PHE A 707 -6.06 -17.71 -18.32
N LEU A 708 -5.83 -17.20 -19.53
CA LEU A 708 -6.31 -15.90 -20.02
C LEU A 708 -7.58 -15.99 -20.86
N ALA A 709 -8.15 -17.19 -21.03
CA ALA A 709 -9.42 -17.37 -21.70
C ALA A 709 -10.53 -16.59 -20.96
N GLY A 710 -11.26 -15.77 -21.71
CA GLY A 710 -12.34 -14.93 -21.16
C GLY A 710 -11.86 -13.73 -20.34
N SER A 711 -10.54 -13.47 -20.23
CA SER A 711 -10.06 -12.21 -19.67
C SER A 711 -10.59 -11.05 -20.51
N PRO A 712 -11.08 -9.97 -19.87
CA PRO A 712 -11.46 -8.77 -20.59
C PRO A 712 -10.23 -8.23 -21.32
N CYS A 713 -10.31 -8.21 -22.64
CA CYS A 713 -9.43 -7.49 -23.52
C CYS A 713 -10.32 -6.49 -24.27
N ASP A 714 -9.83 -5.29 -24.52
CA ASP A 714 -10.57 -4.24 -25.23
C ASP A 714 -10.78 -4.55 -26.73
N GLY A 715 -10.43 -5.76 -27.17
CA GLY A 715 -10.57 -6.24 -28.54
C GLY A 715 -9.43 -5.81 -29.47
N ARG A 716 -8.48 -4.99 -28.98
CA ARG A 716 -7.30 -4.59 -29.75
C ARG A 716 -6.25 -5.70 -29.74
N SER A 717 -5.56 -5.87 -30.86
CA SER A 717 -4.43 -6.82 -30.94
C SER A 717 -3.22 -6.34 -30.13
N PHE A 718 -2.28 -7.23 -29.85
CA PHE A 718 -1.02 -6.86 -29.20
C PHE A 718 -0.30 -5.71 -29.94
N SER A 719 -0.23 -5.78 -31.28
CA SER A 719 0.43 -4.76 -32.08
C SER A 719 -0.28 -3.41 -32.04
N GLU A 720 -1.62 -3.41 -31.98
CA GLU A 720 -2.42 -2.20 -31.86
C GLU A 720 -2.26 -1.52 -30.49
N ILE A 721 -2.24 -2.30 -29.40
CA ILE A 721 -2.02 -1.78 -28.05
C ILE A 721 -0.62 -1.19 -27.93
N VAL A 722 0.42 -1.93 -28.36
CA VAL A 722 1.81 -1.47 -28.27
C VAL A 722 2.04 -0.19 -29.09
N ALA A 723 1.51 -0.14 -30.32
CA ALA A 723 1.64 1.04 -31.17
C ALA A 723 0.84 2.24 -30.64
N GLY A 724 -0.41 2.00 -30.19
CA GLY A 724 -1.31 3.04 -29.70
C GLY A 724 -0.87 3.65 -28.37
N ALA A 725 -0.43 2.81 -27.42
CA ALA A 725 0.07 3.24 -26.10
C ALA A 725 1.57 3.56 -26.08
N LYS A 726 2.27 3.41 -27.22
CA LYS A 726 3.72 3.64 -27.37
C LYS A 726 4.55 2.87 -26.34
N LEU A 727 4.24 1.59 -26.14
CA LEU A 727 4.89 0.76 -25.14
C LEU A 727 6.24 0.24 -25.64
N ALA A 728 7.21 0.14 -24.74
CA ALA A 728 8.48 -0.55 -24.99
C ALA A 728 8.32 -2.05 -24.74
N ALA A 729 7.55 -2.73 -25.60
CA ALA A 729 7.26 -4.16 -25.51
C ALA A 729 7.62 -4.92 -26.79
N SER A 730 8.03 -6.18 -26.66
CA SER A 730 8.44 -7.05 -27.77
C SER A 730 8.13 -8.51 -27.48
N ASN A 731 8.13 -9.32 -28.54
CA ASN A 731 8.00 -10.77 -28.48
C ASN A 731 9.28 -11.40 -29.03
N VAL A 732 9.93 -12.26 -28.25
CA VAL A 732 11.19 -12.92 -28.61
C VAL A 732 11.08 -14.42 -28.38
N TRP A 733 11.47 -15.18 -29.40
CA TRP A 733 11.51 -16.64 -29.37
C TRP A 733 12.72 -17.15 -28.58
N VAL A 734 12.55 -18.24 -27.82
CA VAL A 734 13.63 -18.84 -27.02
C VAL A 734 14.86 -19.19 -27.86
N SER A 735 14.67 -19.63 -29.10
CA SER A 735 15.76 -19.91 -30.06
C SER A 735 16.64 -18.69 -30.37
N LYS A 736 16.15 -17.48 -30.12
CA LYS A 736 16.85 -16.21 -30.37
C LYS A 736 17.53 -15.64 -29.13
N LEU A 737 17.44 -16.31 -27.97
CA LEU A 737 18.18 -15.89 -26.79
C LEU A 737 19.68 -16.06 -27.02
N GLU A 738 20.47 -15.05 -26.66
CA GLU A 738 21.91 -15.05 -26.87
C GLU A 738 22.68 -16.01 -25.93
N GLN A 739 23.99 -16.11 -26.14
CA GLN A 739 24.91 -16.84 -25.28
C GLN A 739 24.71 -16.47 -23.80
N ALA A 740 24.67 -17.46 -22.92
CA ALA A 740 24.31 -17.37 -21.49
C ALA A 740 22.82 -17.08 -21.16
N ILE A 741 21.92 -17.21 -22.15
CA ILE A 741 20.45 -17.20 -21.96
C ILE A 741 20.01 -15.92 -21.24
N ARG A 742 20.34 -14.75 -21.79
CA ARG A 742 19.88 -13.47 -21.22
C ARG A 742 18.37 -13.33 -21.42
N ILE A 743 17.64 -12.99 -20.35
CA ILE A 743 16.17 -12.77 -20.37
C ILE A 743 15.82 -11.37 -19.82
N ASP A 744 16.63 -10.39 -20.20
CA ASP A 744 16.54 -9.01 -19.74
C ASP A 744 15.65 -8.17 -20.65
N ALA A 745 14.55 -7.63 -20.12
CA ALA A 745 13.56 -6.90 -20.90
C ALA A 745 14.14 -5.68 -21.62
N GLU A 746 15.17 -5.04 -21.07
CA GLU A 746 15.80 -3.86 -21.68
C GLU A 746 16.63 -4.22 -22.90
N TYR A 747 17.26 -5.38 -22.85
CA TYR A 747 18.03 -5.91 -23.97
C TYR A 747 17.13 -6.20 -25.18
N TYR A 748 15.90 -6.61 -24.92
CA TYR A 748 14.94 -6.96 -25.97
C TYR A 748 13.96 -5.81 -26.29
N GLN A 749 14.25 -4.57 -25.89
CA GLN A 749 13.43 -3.43 -26.31
C GLN A 749 13.47 -3.24 -27.83
N PRO A 750 12.38 -2.76 -28.46
CA PRO A 750 12.31 -2.55 -29.91
C PRO A 750 13.46 -1.70 -30.48
N ASP A 751 13.85 -0.63 -29.80
CA ASP A 751 14.92 0.26 -30.26
C ASP A 751 16.29 -0.42 -30.23
N TYR A 752 16.56 -1.23 -29.20
CA TYR A 752 17.80 -2.01 -29.12
C TYR A 752 17.85 -3.08 -30.21
N LEU A 753 16.74 -3.79 -30.44
CA LEU A 753 16.64 -4.80 -31.50
C LEU A 753 16.85 -4.20 -32.90
N ARG A 754 16.32 -3.00 -33.16
CA ARG A 754 16.56 -2.26 -34.40
C ARG A 754 18.03 -1.89 -34.56
N LEU A 755 18.66 -1.36 -33.50
CA LEU A 755 20.09 -1.04 -33.52
C LEU A 755 20.95 -2.30 -33.76
N ALA A 756 20.63 -3.42 -33.12
CA ALA A 756 21.33 -4.69 -33.31
C ALA A 756 21.18 -5.22 -34.76
N GLN A 757 20.00 -5.05 -35.38
CA GLN A 757 19.78 -5.37 -36.80
C GLN A 757 20.59 -4.47 -37.75
N ILE A 758 20.68 -3.17 -37.46
CA ILE A 758 21.51 -2.23 -38.22
C ILE A 758 23.00 -2.61 -38.12
N VAL A 759 23.48 -2.96 -36.93
CA VAL A 759 24.88 -3.34 -36.69
C VAL A 759 25.24 -4.68 -37.35
N SER A 760 24.31 -5.64 -37.37
CA SER A 760 24.53 -6.97 -38.00
C SER A 760 24.34 -6.97 -39.52
N GLY A 761 23.70 -5.94 -40.09
CA GLY A 761 23.43 -5.81 -41.52
C GLY A 761 24.54 -5.18 -42.36
N GLY A 762 25.58 -4.59 -41.74
CA GLY A 762 26.76 -4.07 -42.43
C GLY A 762 26.51 -2.86 -43.34
N ASP A 763 26.67 -1.65 -42.80
CA ASP A 763 27.49 -0.57 -43.41
C ASP A 763 27.51 0.61 -42.42
N LEU A 764 28.69 0.86 -41.86
CA LEU A 764 28.96 2.03 -41.04
C LEU A 764 29.10 3.25 -41.97
N LEU A 765 27.96 3.79 -42.42
CA LEU A 765 27.89 5.14 -42.98
C LEU A 765 27.35 6.08 -41.92
N VAL A 766 28.32 6.67 -41.22
CA VAL A 766 28.45 8.08 -40.79
C VAL A 766 27.16 8.91 -40.62
N ASP A 767 27.12 9.55 -39.45
CA ASP A 767 26.28 10.67 -38.99
C ASP A 767 24.82 10.37 -38.57
N LEU A 768 24.66 10.18 -37.25
CA LEU A 768 23.72 10.92 -36.39
C LEU A 768 24.15 10.89 -34.91
#